data_AF-A0A7Y5HI10-F1
#
_entry.id   AF-A0A7Y5HI10-F1
#
_cell.length_a   1.000
_cell.length_b   1.000
_cell.length_c   1.000
_cell.angle_alpha   90.00
_cell.angle_beta   90.00
_cell.angle_gamma   90.00
#
_symmetry.space_group_name_H-M   'P 1'
#
loop_
_entity.id
_entity.type
_entity.pdbx_description
1 polymer ?
#
loop_
_entity_poly.entity_id
_entity_poly.type
_entity_poly.pdbx_seq_one_letter_code
_entity_poly.pdbx_strand_id
1 'polypeptide(L)'
;MRKAAALSIVLAGCAATGPERAGTETPAAIPAPAERASLEIPADLLEEARAALGRPGRPLGYTFEEMANYSGRKHLLRTVETLFRDAATLPRFSGALAESLVKNASKPEEVVRIAFGLTDAVAGRMLPLPDLEDGWGVQGVPAEASPEEVLHLLQEGRVIYLPASGTAGVPPLDEGDLASFRLLPPEAQRLAVRLLLAGRDGDLWLQDAFLRTETHHRGILEPFPGTLGPSLLDSASAPLRDERMGQSATTNTHAFQCLELLDREALAFGSVLLVARVRQALEEYAAAEKHHVPGSFKGVTLDVGGGGLVVHGPGDDVIGEGAGIVLDLGGADRWVGSHGATGASPRRVSLAIDLAGDDSWDGGEEPGSLACGLFGVGIAMDLSGNDSWRCSESGLGAAWFGTGLLVDFAGNDSYETATNRGQGFAFAGVGALVDLAGDDRYVIGHDGQGYGGTLGCGLLLDVSGNDTYLARDDGNVSEMYLGRSVSMAQGVGQGRRADLGDGRSLAGGFGVLVDGAGDDSYRAECWAHGAGYWWAVGILEDLGGNDVYRDGKYSLGAAAHFALGVCVDASGDDAYNAGNDEAVNQYQGHGRDGSLGVFVDGAGDDRYLLRAHCAGSGDLGSFGLFWDRCGDDLYEVAAVRQGEGSGWPDTPPLGSATVSETMRSWRDDLDACGLFLDTGGRDAYEGEPGPWGDGREWRTIRGPRSKGWGRDVERFAPPVRPAPGGAE
;
A
#
# COMPACT_ATOMS: atom_id res chain seq x y z
N MET A 1 -11.84 22.76 -1.71
CA MET A 1 -11.73 22.49 -3.16
C MET A 1 -10.80 23.49 -3.86
N ARG A 2 -11.00 24.81 -3.82
CA ARG A 2 -10.11 25.78 -4.54
C ARG A 2 -8.65 25.94 -4.06
N LYS A 3 -8.28 25.45 -2.87
CA LYS A 3 -6.89 25.48 -2.37
C LYS A 3 -6.10 24.17 -2.60
N ALA A 4 -6.77 23.05 -2.91
CA ALA A 4 -6.12 21.74 -3.09
C ALA A 4 -5.69 21.52 -4.55
N ALA A 5 -6.55 21.88 -5.52
CA ALA A 5 -6.15 21.97 -6.93
C ALA A 5 -5.03 23.01 -7.13
N ALA A 6 -4.90 23.97 -6.22
CA ALA A 6 -3.80 24.93 -6.26
C ALA A 6 -2.45 24.29 -5.91
N LEU A 7 -2.35 23.15 -5.21
CA LEU A 7 -1.05 22.53 -4.91
C LEU A 7 -0.48 21.83 -6.14
N SER A 8 -1.26 20.96 -6.80
CA SER A 8 -0.86 20.36 -8.09
C SER A 8 -0.68 21.41 -9.19
N ILE A 9 -1.52 22.47 -9.24
CA ILE A 9 -1.38 23.55 -10.24
C ILE A 9 -0.22 24.52 -9.91
N VAL A 10 0.09 24.78 -8.64
CA VAL A 10 1.22 25.66 -8.26
C VAL A 10 2.56 24.93 -8.37
N LEU A 11 2.62 23.65 -8.03
CA LEU A 11 3.82 22.81 -8.19
C LEU A 11 4.07 22.50 -9.69
N ALA A 12 3.07 22.03 -10.44
CA ALA A 12 3.20 21.84 -11.90
C ALA A 12 3.41 23.17 -12.66
N GLY A 13 2.87 24.29 -12.14
CA GLY A 13 3.02 25.62 -12.73
C GLY A 13 4.42 26.23 -12.56
N CYS A 14 5.26 25.72 -11.65
CA CYS A 14 6.62 26.22 -11.45
C CYS A 14 7.66 25.54 -12.38
N ALA A 15 7.39 24.33 -12.88
CA ALA A 15 8.30 23.57 -13.76
C ALA A 15 8.14 23.89 -15.26
N ALA A 16 7.06 24.57 -15.66
CA ALA A 16 6.76 24.84 -17.07
C ALA A 16 7.58 26.01 -17.67
N THR A 17 8.88 25.81 -17.90
CA THR A 17 9.67 26.60 -18.88
C THR A 17 10.47 25.72 -19.84
N GLY A 18 9.88 24.62 -20.32
CA GLY A 18 10.37 23.81 -21.44
C GLY A 18 9.45 23.91 -22.68
N PRO A 19 9.94 23.71 -23.92
CA PRO A 19 9.14 23.90 -25.12
C PRO A 19 8.06 22.82 -25.25
N GLU A 20 6.79 23.25 -25.31
CA GLU A 20 5.60 22.43 -25.58
C GLU A 20 5.84 21.46 -26.76
N ARG A 21 5.83 20.15 -26.49
CA ARG A 21 5.55 19.15 -27.51
C ARG A 21 4.05 18.88 -27.51
N ALA A 22 3.41 19.18 -28.63
CA ALA A 22 2.01 18.88 -28.87
C ALA A 22 1.79 17.37 -28.94
N GLY A 23 0.93 16.83 -28.06
CA GLY A 23 0.45 15.45 -28.16
C GLY A 23 0.05 14.75 -26.85
N THR A 24 -0.30 15.45 -25.76
CA THR A 24 -0.89 14.80 -24.59
C THR A 24 -2.42 14.80 -24.75
N GLU A 25 -2.99 13.61 -24.95
CA GLU A 25 -4.41 13.39 -24.67
C GLU A 25 -4.64 13.73 -23.19
N THR A 26 -5.77 14.37 -22.90
CA THR A 26 -6.10 14.74 -21.52
C THR A 26 -6.44 13.45 -20.78
N PRO A 27 -5.83 13.15 -19.62
CA PRO A 27 -6.16 11.96 -18.85
C PRO A 27 -7.68 11.89 -18.62
N ALA A 28 -8.24 10.68 -18.64
CA ALA A 28 -9.62 10.47 -18.26
C ALA A 28 -9.84 11.12 -16.88
N ALA A 29 -10.85 11.97 -16.75
CA ALA A 29 -11.11 12.64 -15.50
C ALA A 29 -11.54 11.58 -14.47
N ILE A 30 -10.83 11.51 -13.32
CA ILE A 30 -11.22 10.68 -12.16
C ILE A 30 -12.75 10.75 -12.03
N PRO A 31 -13.47 9.63 -12.21
CA PRO A 31 -14.92 9.65 -12.15
C PRO A 31 -15.35 10.30 -10.84
N ALA A 32 -16.34 11.18 -10.94
CA ALA A 32 -16.80 11.91 -9.76
C ALA A 32 -17.14 10.91 -8.64
N PRO A 33 -16.98 11.27 -7.34
CA PRO A 33 -17.25 10.39 -6.19
C PRO A 33 -18.63 9.70 -6.13
N ALA A 34 -19.51 9.99 -7.09
CA ALA A 34 -20.82 9.37 -7.21
C ALA A 34 -20.78 7.92 -7.76
N GLU A 35 -19.82 7.55 -8.60
CA GLU A 35 -19.80 6.20 -9.22
C GLU A 35 -19.38 5.14 -8.21
N ARG A 36 -18.24 5.34 -7.54
CA ARG A 36 -17.79 4.42 -6.48
C ARG A 36 -18.77 4.29 -5.31
N ALA A 37 -19.35 5.40 -4.85
CA ALA A 37 -20.36 5.41 -3.78
C ALA A 37 -21.70 4.76 -4.18
N SER A 38 -21.92 4.50 -5.48
CA SER A 38 -23.12 3.84 -6.00
C SER A 38 -23.03 2.31 -6.07
N LEU A 39 -21.84 1.74 -5.82
CA LEU A 39 -21.58 0.29 -5.75
C LEU A 39 -22.09 -0.30 -4.43
N GLU A 40 -23.42 -0.37 -4.28
CA GLU A 40 -24.09 -1.12 -3.22
C GLU A 40 -25.12 -2.10 -3.81
N ILE A 41 -25.02 -3.38 -3.44
CA ILE A 41 -26.00 -4.40 -3.87
C ILE A 41 -27.39 -3.99 -3.36
N PRO A 42 -28.43 -3.97 -4.22
CA PRO A 42 -29.79 -3.64 -3.80
C PRO A 42 -30.25 -4.51 -2.61
N ALA A 43 -30.78 -3.88 -1.57
CA ALA A 43 -31.11 -4.56 -0.31
C ALA A 43 -32.14 -5.69 -0.48
N ASP A 44 -33.08 -5.56 -1.42
CA ASP A 44 -34.04 -6.61 -1.76
C ASP A 44 -33.36 -7.81 -2.42
N LEU A 45 -32.42 -7.57 -3.34
CA LEU A 45 -31.64 -8.61 -4.01
C LEU A 45 -30.71 -9.34 -3.02
N LEU A 46 -30.07 -8.60 -2.10
CA LEU A 46 -29.22 -9.20 -1.07
C LEU A 46 -30.03 -10.10 -0.10
N GLU A 47 -31.24 -9.69 0.28
CA GLU A 47 -32.12 -10.54 1.10
C GLU A 47 -32.63 -11.76 0.33
N GLU A 48 -32.87 -11.63 -0.98
CA GLU A 48 -33.18 -12.77 -1.84
C GLU A 48 -32.02 -13.76 -1.91
N ALA A 49 -30.79 -13.26 -2.09
CA ALA A 49 -29.57 -14.07 -2.06
C ALA A 49 -29.44 -14.84 -0.73
N ARG A 50 -29.59 -14.13 0.38
CA ARG A 50 -29.58 -14.73 1.73
C ARG A 50 -30.65 -15.80 1.88
N ALA A 51 -31.87 -15.58 1.39
CA ALA A 51 -32.92 -16.59 1.42
C ALA A 51 -32.58 -17.82 0.55
N ALA A 52 -32.04 -17.62 -0.65
CA ALA A 52 -31.64 -18.70 -1.56
C ALA A 52 -30.50 -19.55 -0.98
N LEU A 53 -29.56 -18.93 -0.26
CA LEU A 53 -28.49 -19.59 0.49
C LEU A 53 -28.98 -20.25 1.80
N GLY A 54 -30.27 -20.13 2.14
CA GLY A 54 -30.86 -20.70 3.36
C GLY A 54 -30.46 -19.95 4.64
N ARG A 55 -30.20 -18.65 4.52
CA ARG A 55 -29.73 -17.73 5.57
C ARG A 55 -30.59 -16.44 5.65
N PRO A 56 -31.94 -16.50 5.61
CA PRO A 56 -32.76 -15.28 5.59
C PRO A 56 -32.47 -14.37 6.79
N GLY A 57 -32.21 -13.08 6.55
CA GLY A 57 -31.84 -12.10 7.57
C GLY A 57 -30.51 -12.36 8.31
N ARG A 58 -29.69 -13.33 7.86
CA ARG A 58 -28.34 -13.57 8.41
C ARG A 58 -27.27 -13.02 7.46
N PRO A 59 -26.24 -12.33 7.98
CA PRO A 59 -25.09 -11.89 7.20
C PRO A 59 -24.36 -13.02 6.44
N LEU A 60 -23.66 -12.62 5.36
CA LEU A 60 -22.76 -13.48 4.59
C LEU A 60 -21.36 -13.42 5.22
N GLY A 61 -21.27 -13.91 6.45
CA GLY A 61 -20.03 -13.89 7.23
C GLY A 61 -20.21 -14.58 8.57
N TYR A 62 -19.36 -14.19 9.52
CA TYR A 62 -19.21 -14.86 10.81
C TYR A 62 -19.50 -13.94 11.97
N THR A 63 -20.09 -14.52 13.00
CA THR A 63 -20.21 -13.90 14.31
C THR A 63 -18.87 -13.90 15.03
N PHE A 64 -18.72 -13.01 16.02
CA PHE A 64 -17.55 -13.00 16.90
C PHE A 64 -17.37 -14.34 17.63
N GLU A 65 -18.47 -15.02 17.99
CA GLU A 65 -18.44 -16.31 18.67
C GLU A 65 -17.93 -17.43 17.76
N GLU A 66 -18.36 -17.46 16.49
CA GLU A 66 -17.81 -18.37 15.48
C GLU A 66 -16.31 -18.10 15.30
N MET A 67 -15.89 -16.83 15.17
CA MET A 67 -14.47 -16.48 15.01
C MET A 67 -13.63 -16.75 16.26
N ALA A 68 -14.22 -16.70 17.47
CA ALA A 68 -13.48 -16.83 18.71
C ALA A 68 -12.86 -18.22 18.92
N ASN A 69 -13.41 -19.24 18.24
CA ASN A 69 -12.93 -20.63 18.31
C ASN A 69 -11.66 -20.87 17.47
N TYR A 70 -11.25 -19.91 16.63
CA TYR A 70 -10.02 -20.02 15.85
C TYR A 70 -8.80 -19.59 16.69
N SER A 71 -7.74 -20.39 16.63
CA SER A 71 -6.46 -20.13 17.29
C SER A 71 -5.49 -19.36 16.38
N GLY A 72 -4.29 -19.05 16.88
CA GLY A 72 -3.21 -18.50 16.06
C GLY A 72 -3.39 -17.04 15.62
N ARG A 73 -4.27 -16.30 16.28
CA ARG A 73 -4.69 -14.92 15.97
C ARG A 73 -4.02 -13.85 16.84
N LYS A 74 -2.78 -14.09 17.28
CA LYS A 74 -2.06 -13.11 18.10
C LYS A 74 -1.92 -11.80 17.32
N HIS A 75 -2.24 -10.67 17.95
CA HIS A 75 -2.29 -9.33 17.34
C HIS A 75 -3.42 -9.11 16.31
N LEU A 76 -4.51 -9.88 16.36
CA LEU A 76 -5.68 -9.63 15.53
C LEU A 76 -6.23 -8.20 15.76
N LEU A 77 -6.43 -7.48 14.66
CA LEU A 77 -6.93 -6.10 14.64
C LEU A 77 -8.45 -6.07 14.86
N ARG A 78 -8.95 -5.06 15.57
CA ARG A 78 -10.40 -4.91 15.87
C ARG A 78 -11.24 -4.67 14.62
N THR A 79 -10.67 -3.94 13.65
CA THR A 79 -11.32 -3.69 12.36
C THR A 79 -11.54 -5.01 11.63
N VAL A 80 -10.54 -5.91 11.62
CA VAL A 80 -10.65 -7.23 10.98
C VAL A 80 -11.78 -8.05 11.59
N GLU A 81 -11.89 -8.12 12.92
CA GLU A 81 -13.01 -8.81 13.60
C GLU A 81 -14.39 -8.26 13.21
N THR A 82 -14.47 -6.96 12.89
CA THR A 82 -15.73 -6.32 12.48
C THR A 82 -16.06 -6.63 11.02
N LEU A 83 -15.07 -6.62 10.13
CA LEU A 83 -15.24 -6.85 8.71
C LEU A 83 -15.62 -8.31 8.38
N PHE A 84 -15.26 -9.27 9.23
CA PHE A 84 -15.71 -10.67 9.10
C PHE A 84 -17.22 -10.89 9.20
N ARG A 85 -17.98 -9.89 9.64
CA ARG A 85 -19.41 -10.06 9.90
C ARG A 85 -20.24 -10.26 8.66
N ASP A 86 -19.90 -9.59 7.56
CA ASP A 86 -20.72 -9.60 6.35
C ASP A 86 -19.90 -9.20 5.12
N ALA A 87 -19.72 -10.14 4.19
CA ALA A 87 -19.01 -9.90 2.93
C ALA A 87 -19.60 -8.72 2.14
N ALA A 88 -20.92 -8.51 2.20
CA ALA A 88 -21.60 -7.41 1.52
C ALA A 88 -21.23 -6.01 2.05
N THR A 89 -20.53 -5.91 3.21
CA THR A 89 -20.08 -4.63 3.77
C THR A 89 -18.65 -4.27 3.37
N LEU A 90 -17.88 -5.24 2.86
CA LEU A 90 -16.49 -5.05 2.47
C LEU A 90 -16.34 -4.01 1.35
N PRO A 91 -17.12 -4.04 0.24
CA PRO A 91 -17.00 -3.03 -0.81
C PRO A 91 -17.25 -1.60 -0.31
N ARG A 92 -18.15 -1.43 0.66
CA ARG A 92 -18.40 -0.11 1.25
C ARG A 92 -17.23 0.38 2.10
N PHE A 93 -16.59 -0.52 2.85
CA PHE A 93 -15.42 -0.19 3.65
C PHE A 93 -14.23 0.19 2.79
N SER A 94 -13.92 -0.64 1.78
CA SER A 94 -12.79 -0.43 0.88
C SER A 94 -12.98 0.81 0.00
N GLY A 95 -14.20 1.06 -0.50
CA GLY A 95 -14.51 2.28 -1.25
C GLY A 95 -14.39 3.56 -0.41
N ALA A 96 -14.88 3.55 0.83
CA ALA A 96 -14.70 4.69 1.73
C ALA A 96 -13.22 4.94 2.10
N LEU A 97 -12.41 3.87 2.12
CA LEU A 97 -10.97 3.96 2.31
C LEU A 97 -10.32 4.58 1.06
N ALA A 98 -10.58 4.05 -0.14
CA ALA A 98 -10.06 4.55 -1.42
C ALA A 98 -10.42 6.03 -1.63
N GLU A 99 -11.69 6.41 -1.49
CA GLU A 99 -12.13 7.81 -1.56
C GLU A 99 -11.39 8.70 -0.56
N SER A 100 -11.13 8.20 0.64
CA SER A 100 -10.39 8.94 1.66
C SER A 100 -8.91 9.06 1.34
N LEU A 101 -8.31 8.05 0.71
CA LEU A 101 -6.90 8.05 0.30
C LEU A 101 -6.70 9.03 -0.87
N VAL A 102 -7.42 8.85 -1.98
CA VAL A 102 -7.36 9.74 -3.15
C VAL A 102 -7.62 11.20 -2.78
N LYS A 103 -8.66 11.46 -1.97
CA LYS A 103 -8.97 12.84 -1.51
C LYS A 103 -7.83 13.50 -0.72
N ASN A 104 -6.99 12.70 -0.07
CA ASN A 104 -5.88 13.17 0.75
C ASN A 104 -4.51 12.81 0.16
N ALA A 105 -4.41 12.39 -1.10
CA ALA A 105 -3.15 11.95 -1.71
C ALA A 105 -2.07 13.05 -1.62
N SER A 106 -2.44 14.31 -1.88
CA SER A 106 -1.57 15.48 -1.72
C SER A 106 -1.25 15.87 -0.25
N LYS A 107 -1.68 15.06 0.73
CA LYS A 107 -1.47 15.25 2.17
C LYS A 107 -0.92 13.96 2.76
N PRO A 108 0.36 13.65 2.53
CA PRO A 108 0.95 12.37 2.92
C PRO A 108 0.82 12.07 4.42
N GLU A 109 0.73 13.09 5.29
CA GLU A 109 0.49 12.84 6.72
C GLU A 109 -0.89 12.22 7.00
N GLU A 110 -1.91 12.56 6.20
CA GLU A 110 -3.25 12.01 6.32
C GLU A 110 -3.31 10.58 5.77
N VAL A 111 -2.57 10.30 4.69
CA VAL A 111 -2.36 8.94 4.16
C VAL A 111 -1.74 8.05 5.24
N VAL A 112 -0.61 8.48 5.83
CA VAL A 112 0.06 7.78 6.94
C VAL A 112 -0.87 7.61 8.14
N ARG A 113 -1.66 8.63 8.49
CA ARG A 113 -2.63 8.57 9.59
C ARG A 113 -3.75 7.56 9.33
N ILE A 114 -4.26 7.50 8.10
CA ILE A 114 -5.29 6.53 7.69
C ILE A 114 -4.72 5.12 7.82
N ALA A 115 -3.51 4.88 7.30
CA ALA A 115 -2.82 3.59 7.36
C ALA A 115 -2.57 3.11 8.80
N PHE A 116 -2.09 3.97 9.70
CA PHE A 116 -1.98 3.62 11.13
C PHE A 116 -3.35 3.30 11.75
N GLY A 117 -4.38 4.06 11.37
CA GLY A 117 -5.75 3.85 11.83
C GLY A 117 -6.31 2.47 11.49
N LEU A 118 -5.95 1.90 10.34
CA LEU A 118 -6.32 0.53 9.95
C LEU A 118 -5.72 -0.52 10.90
N THR A 119 -4.56 -0.22 11.48
CA THR A 119 -3.82 -1.12 12.36
C THR A 119 -4.02 -0.83 13.86
N ASP A 120 -5.11 -0.16 14.22
CA ASP A 120 -5.49 0.20 15.59
C ASP A 120 -4.59 1.23 16.30
N ALA A 121 -3.62 1.85 15.62
CA ALA A 121 -2.85 2.98 16.14
C ALA A 121 -3.51 4.29 15.69
N VAL A 122 -4.06 5.07 16.62
CA VAL A 122 -5.00 6.17 16.30
C VAL A 122 -4.52 7.55 16.71
N ALA A 123 -3.31 7.68 17.26
CA ALA A 123 -2.69 8.95 17.55
C ALA A 123 -2.51 9.83 16.29
N GLY A 124 -2.36 11.15 16.50
CA GLY A 124 -2.19 12.12 15.41
C GLY A 124 -3.49 12.56 14.71
N ARG A 125 -4.66 12.04 15.12
CA ARG A 125 -5.96 12.50 14.58
C ARG A 125 -6.25 13.96 14.92
N MET A 126 -6.66 14.71 13.90
CA MET A 126 -7.00 16.14 14.01
C MET A 126 -5.86 16.94 14.67
N LEU A 127 -4.61 16.60 14.34
CA LEU A 127 -3.43 17.26 14.89
C LEU A 127 -3.48 18.76 14.57
N PRO A 128 -3.64 19.65 15.58
CA PRO A 128 -3.60 21.07 15.34
C PRO A 128 -2.14 21.47 15.12
N LEU A 129 -1.77 21.77 13.88
CA LEU A 129 -0.47 22.36 13.58
C LEU A 129 -0.59 23.88 13.64
N PRO A 130 0.37 24.57 14.27
CA PRO A 130 0.42 26.02 14.25
C PRO A 130 0.59 26.51 12.81
N ASP A 131 0.01 27.67 12.51
CA ASP A 131 0.26 28.37 11.26
C ASP A 131 1.76 28.74 11.18
N LEU A 132 2.35 28.56 10.00
CA LEU A 132 3.73 28.95 9.77
C LEU A 132 3.87 30.47 9.60
N GLU A 133 2.77 31.19 9.33
CA GLU A 133 2.74 32.65 9.23
C GLU A 133 3.11 33.36 10.55
N ASP A 134 2.88 32.70 11.69
CA ASP A 134 3.16 33.24 13.04
C ASP A 134 4.59 32.96 13.55
N GLY A 135 5.49 32.43 12.71
CA GLY A 135 6.91 32.22 13.05
C GLY A 135 7.47 30.86 12.63
N TRP A 136 8.25 30.22 13.51
CA TRP A 136 8.98 28.97 13.18
C TRP A 136 8.20 27.68 13.45
N GLY A 137 6.93 27.77 13.85
CA GLY A 137 6.06 26.60 14.06
C GLY A 137 6.44 25.74 15.27
N VAL A 138 7.53 26.08 15.97
CA VAL A 138 8.00 25.44 17.20
C VAL A 138 8.08 26.48 18.32
N GLN A 139 7.97 26.03 19.57
CA GLN A 139 8.07 26.93 20.71
C GLN A 139 9.53 27.30 21.02
N GLY A 140 9.75 28.54 21.47
CA GLY A 140 11.06 29.01 21.91
C GLY A 140 11.96 29.57 20.81
N VAL A 141 11.49 29.64 19.57
CA VAL A 141 12.14 30.37 18.48
C VAL A 141 11.38 31.68 18.26
N PRO A 142 12.06 32.86 18.34
CA PRO A 142 11.42 34.14 18.03
C PRO A 142 10.83 34.14 16.62
N ALA A 143 9.64 34.70 16.43
CA ALA A 143 8.96 34.68 15.13
C ALA A 143 9.76 35.42 14.04
N GLU A 144 10.48 36.47 14.45
CA GLU A 144 11.34 37.32 13.64
C GLU A 144 12.78 36.80 13.47
N ALA A 145 13.12 35.65 14.07
CA ALA A 145 14.46 35.08 13.94
C ALA A 145 14.76 34.72 12.48
N SER A 146 15.95 35.09 12.01
CA SER A 146 16.49 34.70 10.71
C SER A 146 16.80 33.19 10.67
N PRO A 147 16.82 32.56 9.48
CA PRO A 147 17.19 31.14 9.35
C PRO A 147 18.52 30.80 10.05
N GLU A 148 19.54 31.67 9.92
CA GLU A 148 20.84 31.49 10.57
C GLU A 148 20.77 31.56 12.10
N GLU A 149 19.98 32.49 12.67
CA GLU A 149 19.76 32.54 14.13
C GLU A 149 19.11 31.24 14.63
N VAL A 150 18.18 30.66 13.87
CA VAL A 150 17.55 29.38 14.22
C VAL A 150 18.53 28.21 14.12
N LEU A 151 19.43 28.19 13.14
CA LEU A 151 20.51 27.19 13.07
C LEU A 151 21.38 27.21 14.33
N HIS A 152 21.76 28.40 14.80
CA HIS A 152 22.49 28.54 16.05
C HIS A 152 21.68 28.06 17.26
N LEU A 153 20.39 28.39 17.34
CA LEU A 153 19.51 27.89 18.41
C LEU A 153 19.40 26.35 18.41
N LEU A 154 19.34 25.74 17.23
CA LEU A 154 19.34 24.29 17.06
C LEU A 154 20.66 23.67 17.51
N GLN A 155 21.79 24.18 17.02
CA GLN A 155 23.12 23.71 17.35
C GLN A 155 23.41 23.82 18.86
N GLU A 156 22.99 24.91 19.50
CA GLU A 156 23.16 25.14 20.94
C GLU A 156 22.16 24.35 21.81
N GLY A 157 21.20 23.64 21.21
CA GLY A 157 20.16 22.90 21.95
C GLY A 157 19.22 23.81 22.75
N ARG A 158 18.96 25.02 22.24
CA ARG A 158 18.18 26.07 22.92
C ARG A 158 16.73 26.20 22.44
N VAL A 159 16.33 25.40 21.46
CA VAL A 159 14.92 25.33 21.03
C VAL A 159 14.12 24.59 22.11
N ILE A 160 13.07 25.24 22.62
CA ILE A 160 12.30 24.72 23.76
C ILE A 160 11.50 23.49 23.30
N TYR A 161 11.44 22.47 24.16
CA TYR A 161 10.79 21.16 23.92
C TYR A 161 11.45 20.27 22.89
N LEU A 162 12.40 20.75 22.08
CA LEU A 162 13.30 19.88 21.32
C LEU A 162 14.44 19.41 22.24
N PRO A 163 14.82 18.12 22.19
CA PRO A 163 15.79 17.59 23.11
C PRO A 163 17.19 18.07 22.69
N ALA A 164 18.07 18.30 23.67
CA ALA A 164 19.50 18.46 23.40
C ALA A 164 20.19 17.11 23.10
N SER A 165 19.43 16.00 23.07
CA SER A 165 19.99 14.71 22.66
C SER A 165 20.46 14.81 21.21
N GLY A 166 21.70 14.37 20.97
CA GLY A 166 22.34 14.53 19.67
C GLY A 166 23.04 15.87 19.43
N THR A 167 22.93 16.86 20.33
CA THR A 167 23.72 18.12 20.24
C THR A 167 25.00 18.10 21.08
N ALA A 168 25.11 17.15 22.02
CA ALA A 168 26.29 16.98 22.86
C ALA A 168 27.53 16.59 22.03
N GLY A 169 28.50 17.50 21.93
CA GLY A 169 29.73 17.29 21.17
C GLY A 169 29.64 17.69 19.69
N VAL A 170 28.52 18.25 19.24
CA VAL A 170 28.40 18.85 17.90
C VAL A 170 29.31 20.09 17.86
N PRO A 171 30.24 20.18 16.89
CA PRO A 171 31.11 21.34 16.75
C PRO A 171 30.29 22.61 16.43
N PRO A 172 30.83 23.81 16.68
CA PRO A 172 30.26 25.03 16.12
C PRO A 172 30.11 24.90 14.61
N LEU A 173 29.03 25.48 14.07
CA LEU A 173 28.83 25.57 12.62
C LEU A 173 30.07 26.20 11.97
N ASP A 174 30.60 25.56 10.93
CA ASP A 174 31.76 26.05 10.21
C ASP A 174 31.40 27.33 9.44
N GLU A 175 32.30 28.32 9.46
CA GLU A 175 32.03 29.61 8.80
C GLU A 175 31.99 29.47 7.27
N GLY A 176 32.68 28.48 6.69
CA GLY A 176 32.58 28.14 5.27
C GLY A 176 31.21 27.56 4.91
N ASP A 177 30.67 26.69 5.77
CA ASP A 177 29.30 26.17 5.62
C ASP A 177 28.27 27.30 5.80
N LEU A 178 28.41 28.17 6.81
CA LEU A 178 27.54 29.33 6.98
C LEU A 178 27.62 30.32 5.81
N ALA A 179 28.83 30.58 5.30
CA ALA A 179 29.01 31.42 4.11
C ALA A 179 28.32 30.81 2.88
N SER A 180 28.36 29.48 2.72
CA SER A 180 27.67 28.77 1.64
C SER A 180 26.16 28.77 1.82
N PHE A 181 25.66 28.57 3.05
CA PHE A 181 24.24 28.67 3.40
C PHE A 181 23.68 30.06 3.08
N ARG A 182 24.42 31.14 3.36
CA ARG A 182 24.02 32.51 3.03
C ARG A 182 23.93 32.80 1.52
N LEU A 183 24.50 31.94 0.66
CA LEU A 183 24.33 32.04 -0.80
C LEU A 183 22.96 31.55 -1.25
N LEU A 184 22.30 30.68 -0.49
CA LEU A 184 20.95 30.22 -0.80
C LEU A 184 19.97 31.39 -0.78
N PRO A 185 18.94 31.40 -1.64
CA PRO A 185 17.90 32.40 -1.55
C PRO A 185 17.08 32.24 -0.25
N PRO A 186 16.42 33.31 0.24
CA PRO A 186 15.76 33.30 1.55
C PRO A 186 14.74 32.17 1.75
N GLU A 187 13.97 31.84 0.72
CA GLU A 187 12.98 30.76 0.75
C GLU A 187 13.62 29.37 0.85
N ALA A 188 14.77 29.13 0.21
CA ALA A 188 15.51 27.87 0.32
C ALA A 188 16.21 27.74 1.69
N GLN A 189 16.77 28.84 2.21
CA GLN A 189 17.28 28.88 3.58
C GLN A 189 16.19 28.51 4.60
N ARG A 190 14.98 29.06 4.40
CA ARG A 190 13.84 28.80 5.28
C ARG A 190 13.38 27.35 5.19
N LEU A 191 13.27 26.79 3.98
CA LEU A 191 12.95 25.37 3.76
C LEU A 191 13.94 24.46 4.51
N ALA A 192 15.24 24.64 4.31
CA ALA A 192 16.28 23.83 4.96
C ALA A 192 16.14 23.84 6.50
N VAL A 193 15.95 25.02 7.10
CA VAL A 193 15.78 25.13 8.56
C VAL A 193 14.47 24.50 9.04
N ARG A 194 13.38 24.61 8.27
CA ARG A 194 12.09 23.96 8.59
C ARG A 194 12.22 22.43 8.61
N LEU A 195 12.97 21.85 7.66
CA LEU A 195 13.21 20.41 7.62
C LEU A 195 14.01 19.93 8.83
N LEU A 196 15.05 20.66 9.23
CA LEU A 196 15.80 20.38 10.46
C LEU A 196 14.91 20.41 11.71
N LEU A 197 14.01 21.39 11.79
CA LEU A 197 13.04 21.49 12.89
C LEU A 197 12.05 20.31 12.87
N ALA A 198 11.53 19.96 11.69
CA ALA A 198 10.60 18.84 11.51
C ALA A 198 11.23 17.52 11.99
N GLY A 199 12.47 17.24 11.57
CA GLY A 199 13.20 16.04 11.97
C GLY A 199 13.38 15.93 13.49
N ARG A 200 13.69 17.03 14.18
CA ARG A 200 13.82 17.04 15.64
C ARG A 200 12.49 16.92 16.39
N ASP A 201 11.44 17.57 15.89
CA ASP A 201 10.11 17.52 16.49
C ASP A 201 9.54 16.08 16.39
N GLY A 202 9.76 15.42 15.25
CA GLY A 202 9.43 14.00 15.06
C GLY A 202 10.25 13.08 15.96
N ASP A 203 11.59 13.25 16.00
CA ASP A 203 12.48 12.34 16.75
C ASP A 203 12.17 12.26 18.25
N LEU A 204 11.60 13.33 18.85
CA LEU A 204 11.11 13.31 20.23
C LEU A 204 10.17 12.15 20.53
N TRP A 205 9.21 11.93 19.64
CA TRP A 205 8.20 10.90 19.81
C TRP A 205 8.72 9.54 19.39
N LEU A 206 9.61 9.50 18.40
CA LEU A 206 10.27 8.26 17.99
C LEU A 206 11.23 7.74 19.08
N GLN A 207 11.85 8.61 19.87
CA GLN A 207 12.61 8.20 21.06
C GLN A 207 11.73 7.43 22.04
N ASP A 208 10.49 7.90 22.29
CA ASP A 208 9.56 7.21 23.17
C ASP A 208 9.06 5.89 22.53
N ALA A 209 8.75 5.93 21.22
CA ALA A 209 8.32 4.77 20.45
C ALA A 209 9.27 3.57 20.59
N PHE A 210 10.58 3.86 20.55
CA PHE A 210 11.63 2.85 20.52
C PHE A 210 12.41 2.69 21.83
N LEU A 211 12.07 3.42 22.90
CA LEU A 211 12.83 3.38 24.17
C LEU A 211 13.04 1.94 24.70
N ARG A 212 11.97 1.12 24.63
CA ARG A 212 11.98 -0.26 25.10
C ARG A 212 12.63 -1.23 24.11
N THR A 213 12.44 -1.00 22.81
CA THR A 213 13.07 -1.83 21.77
C THR A 213 14.57 -1.57 21.71
N GLU A 214 15.04 -0.33 21.89
CA GLU A 214 16.47 0.05 21.91
C GLU A 214 17.25 -0.68 22.99
N THR A 215 16.67 -0.78 24.20
CA THR A 215 17.27 -1.58 25.29
C THR A 215 17.43 -3.04 24.89
N HIS A 216 16.48 -3.58 24.12
CA HIS A 216 16.53 -4.94 23.61
C HIS A 216 17.54 -5.09 22.44
N HIS A 217 17.59 -4.14 21.51
CA HIS A 217 18.54 -4.10 20.40
C HIS A 217 20.00 -4.14 20.89
N ARG A 218 20.33 -3.35 21.91
CA ARG A 218 21.67 -3.34 22.51
C ARG A 218 22.08 -4.72 23.01
N GLY A 219 21.16 -5.47 23.63
CA GLY A 219 21.42 -6.85 24.07
C GLY A 219 21.68 -7.86 22.94
N ILE A 220 21.27 -7.56 21.70
CA ILE A 220 21.51 -8.39 20.50
C ILE A 220 22.82 -7.99 19.80
N LEU A 221 23.14 -6.69 19.77
CA LEU A 221 24.33 -6.15 19.12
C LEU A 221 25.60 -6.25 20.00
N GLU A 222 25.48 -6.15 21.33
CA GLU A 222 26.60 -6.17 22.28
C GLU A 222 27.39 -7.49 22.39
N PRO A 223 26.81 -8.69 22.22
CA PRO A 223 27.56 -9.95 22.33
C PRO A 223 28.51 -10.26 21.16
N PHE A 224 28.43 -9.52 20.04
CA PHE A 224 29.17 -9.82 18.80
C PHE A 224 30.01 -8.63 18.26
N PRO A 225 30.87 -7.98 19.06
CA PRO A 225 31.75 -6.95 18.54
C PRO A 225 32.81 -7.60 17.62
N GLY A 226 32.66 -7.44 16.30
CA GLY A 226 33.64 -7.89 15.30
C GLY A 226 33.34 -9.23 14.61
N THR A 227 32.21 -9.88 14.91
CA THR A 227 31.62 -10.95 14.08
C THR A 227 30.36 -10.39 13.44
N LEU A 228 30.15 -10.57 12.13
CA LEU A 228 28.90 -10.24 11.42
C LEU A 228 27.72 -10.90 12.16
N GLY A 229 27.10 -10.17 13.09
CA GLY A 229 25.79 -10.52 13.61
C GLY A 229 24.75 -10.41 12.50
N PRO A 230 23.56 -11.02 12.65
CA PRO A 230 22.47 -10.78 11.70
C PRO A 230 22.16 -9.28 11.66
N SER A 231 21.90 -8.73 10.46
CA SER A 231 21.45 -7.35 10.35
C SER A 231 20.13 -7.17 11.13
N LEU A 232 19.80 -5.93 11.54
CA LEU A 232 18.50 -5.69 12.19
C LEU A 232 17.34 -6.13 11.29
N LEU A 233 17.47 -5.92 9.98
CA LEU A 233 16.50 -6.37 9.00
C LEU A 233 16.36 -7.90 8.98
N ASP A 234 17.47 -8.65 9.02
CA ASP A 234 17.44 -10.12 9.12
C ASP A 234 16.67 -10.58 10.36
N SER A 235 16.83 -9.87 11.46
CA SER A 235 16.18 -10.22 12.72
C SER A 235 14.71 -9.78 12.77
N ALA A 236 14.37 -8.67 12.11
CA ALA A 236 13.00 -8.17 11.96
C ALA A 236 12.18 -9.06 11.01
N SER A 237 12.79 -9.53 9.92
CA SER A 237 12.14 -10.31 8.86
C SER A 237 12.10 -11.82 9.13
N ALA A 238 12.84 -12.32 10.13
CA ALA A 238 12.89 -13.74 10.47
C ALA A 238 11.51 -14.44 10.57
N PRO A 239 10.43 -13.83 11.13
CA PRO A 239 9.11 -14.46 11.16
C PRO A 239 8.45 -14.65 9.78
N LEU A 240 8.85 -13.92 8.75
CA LEU A 240 8.31 -14.08 7.39
C LEU A 240 9.22 -14.95 6.53
N ARG A 241 10.54 -14.88 6.77
CA ARG A 241 11.55 -15.55 5.94
C ARG A 241 11.85 -16.98 6.39
N ASP A 242 12.00 -17.21 7.69
CA ASP A 242 12.61 -18.44 8.16
C ASP A 242 11.61 -19.61 8.13
N GLU A 243 12.05 -20.70 7.51
CA GLU A 243 11.31 -21.95 7.43
C GLU A 243 12.15 -23.17 7.84
N ARG A 244 11.47 -24.26 8.18
CA ARG A 244 12.06 -25.56 8.44
C ARG A 244 11.19 -26.66 7.87
N MET A 245 11.74 -27.45 6.94
CA MET A 245 11.02 -28.53 6.24
C MET A 245 9.76 -28.02 5.52
N GLY A 246 9.85 -26.85 4.88
CA GLY A 246 8.72 -26.21 4.18
C GLY A 246 7.61 -25.71 5.10
N GLN A 247 7.91 -25.48 6.38
CA GLN A 247 6.98 -24.94 7.36
C GLN A 247 7.56 -23.70 8.04
N SER A 248 6.71 -22.71 8.24
CA SER A 248 7.02 -21.47 8.96
C SER A 248 7.58 -21.75 10.36
N ALA A 249 8.87 -21.51 10.58
CA ALA A 249 9.52 -21.82 11.85
C ALA A 249 10.82 -21.02 12.05
N THR A 250 10.92 -20.26 13.14
CA THR A 250 12.15 -19.52 13.48
C THR A 250 12.55 -19.69 14.95
N THR A 251 13.85 -19.75 15.19
CA THR A 251 14.44 -19.63 16.54
C THR A 251 14.80 -18.19 16.87
N ASN A 252 14.78 -17.27 15.90
CA ASN A 252 15.00 -15.86 16.15
C ASN A 252 13.75 -15.25 16.79
N THR A 253 13.85 -14.84 18.06
CA THR A 253 12.72 -14.28 18.80
C THR A 253 12.63 -12.76 18.73
N HIS A 254 13.56 -12.09 18.04
CA HIS A 254 13.71 -10.63 18.09
C HIS A 254 12.44 -9.90 17.67
N ALA A 255 11.94 -10.17 16.46
CA ALA A 255 10.73 -9.55 15.96
C ALA A 255 9.52 -9.78 16.87
N PHE A 256 9.38 -10.98 17.46
CA PHE A 256 8.31 -11.26 18.43
C PHE A 256 8.43 -10.44 19.71
N GLN A 257 9.65 -10.11 20.15
CA GLN A 257 9.88 -9.24 21.30
C GLN A 257 9.62 -7.78 20.93
N CYS A 258 10.04 -7.32 19.74
CA CYS A 258 9.74 -5.96 19.28
C CYS A 258 8.23 -5.72 19.11
N LEU A 259 7.46 -6.72 18.66
CA LEU A 259 5.99 -6.63 18.58
C LEU A 259 5.32 -6.35 19.94
N GLU A 260 5.95 -6.74 21.05
CA GLU A 260 5.45 -6.48 22.42
C GLU A 260 5.97 -5.17 23.01
N LEU A 261 7.12 -4.68 22.53
CA LEU A 261 7.86 -3.58 23.13
C LEU A 261 7.66 -2.24 22.42
N LEU A 262 7.33 -2.25 21.12
CA LEU A 262 7.12 -1.05 20.31
C LEU A 262 5.90 -0.27 20.80
N ASP A 263 6.08 1.01 21.13
CA ASP A 263 4.95 1.91 21.32
C ASP A 263 4.47 2.44 19.97
N ARG A 264 3.43 1.79 19.44
CA ARG A 264 2.85 2.07 18.13
C ARG A 264 2.09 3.40 18.09
N GLU A 265 1.59 3.89 19.22
CA GLU A 265 0.90 5.18 19.28
C GLU A 265 1.91 6.34 19.21
N ALA A 266 3.04 6.20 19.91
CA ALA A 266 4.15 7.15 19.78
C ALA A 266 4.75 7.15 18.36
N LEU A 267 4.92 5.97 17.74
CA LEU A 267 5.35 5.86 16.34
C LEU A 267 4.36 6.55 15.39
N ALA A 268 3.06 6.29 15.54
CA ALA A 268 2.03 6.90 14.71
C ALA A 268 2.02 8.44 14.86
N PHE A 269 2.05 8.93 16.10
CA PHE A 269 2.08 10.37 16.37
C PHE A 269 3.32 11.06 15.80
N GLY A 270 4.50 10.50 16.05
CA GLY A 270 5.78 11.04 15.55
C GLY A 270 5.85 11.06 14.03
N SER A 271 5.34 10.01 13.38
CA SER A 271 5.29 9.92 11.91
C SER A 271 4.36 10.97 11.32
N VAL A 272 3.12 11.07 11.81
CA VAL A 272 2.15 12.06 11.32
C VAL A 272 2.64 13.49 11.55
N LEU A 273 3.20 13.78 12.73
CA LEU A 273 3.77 15.09 13.02
C LEU A 273 4.92 15.44 12.07
N LEU A 274 5.89 14.55 11.89
CA LEU A 274 7.03 14.76 11.01
C LEU A 274 6.59 15.04 9.58
N VAL A 275 5.77 14.16 9.00
CA VAL A 275 5.32 14.28 7.60
C VAL A 275 4.52 15.57 7.41
N ALA A 276 3.67 15.94 8.37
CA ALA A 276 2.88 17.15 8.26
C ALA A 276 3.74 18.43 8.30
N ARG A 277 4.82 18.43 9.09
CA ARG A 277 5.79 19.54 9.14
C ARG A 277 6.58 19.65 7.85
N VAL A 278 7.00 18.52 7.28
CA VAL A 278 7.67 18.48 5.97
C VAL A 278 6.73 19.04 4.90
N ARG A 279 5.48 18.57 4.82
CA ARG A 279 4.49 19.12 3.89
C ARG A 279 4.30 20.63 4.07
N GLN A 280 4.11 21.12 5.30
CA GLN A 280 3.94 22.55 5.54
C GLN A 280 5.17 23.36 5.07
N ALA A 281 6.38 22.83 5.24
CA ALA A 281 7.61 23.47 4.78
C ALA A 281 7.68 23.53 3.25
N LEU A 282 7.33 22.44 2.57
CA LEU A 282 7.26 22.38 1.11
C LEU A 282 6.17 23.30 0.55
N GLU A 283 5.00 23.39 1.19
CA GLU A 283 3.94 24.34 0.81
C GLU A 283 4.38 25.80 0.98
N GLU A 284 5.04 26.14 2.09
CA GLU A 284 5.60 27.47 2.32
C GLU A 284 6.64 27.81 1.24
N TYR A 285 7.52 26.85 0.92
CA TYR A 285 8.50 27.01 -0.15
C TYR A 285 7.81 27.21 -1.50
N ALA A 286 6.88 26.34 -1.89
CA ALA A 286 6.15 26.39 -3.16
C ALA A 286 5.40 27.71 -3.36
N ALA A 287 4.82 28.27 -2.30
CA ALA A 287 4.11 29.54 -2.34
C ALA A 287 5.02 30.79 -2.40
N ALA A 288 6.31 30.65 -2.09
CA ALA A 288 7.26 31.75 -2.09
C ALA A 288 7.71 32.13 -3.51
N GLU A 289 8.05 33.41 -3.70
CA GLU A 289 8.71 33.89 -4.91
C GLU A 289 10.09 33.23 -5.03
N LYS A 290 10.33 32.54 -6.15
CA LYS A 290 11.56 31.81 -6.40
C LYS A 290 12.65 32.75 -6.90
N HIS A 291 13.73 32.83 -6.15
CA HIS A 291 14.94 33.55 -6.51
C HIS A 291 16.00 32.59 -7.05
N HIS A 292 16.82 33.09 -7.97
CA HIS A 292 17.89 32.32 -8.57
C HIS A 292 18.95 31.92 -7.54
N VAL A 293 19.27 30.63 -7.46
CA VAL A 293 20.42 30.12 -6.70
C VAL A 293 21.70 30.51 -7.45
N PRO A 294 22.62 31.29 -6.85
CA PRO A 294 23.84 31.72 -7.53
C PRO A 294 24.72 30.53 -7.93
N GLY A 295 25.27 30.51 -9.15
CA GLY A 295 26.15 29.42 -9.61
C GLY A 295 27.46 29.24 -8.83
N SER A 296 27.76 30.16 -7.88
CA SER A 296 28.83 30.01 -6.89
C SER A 296 28.47 29.08 -5.73
N PHE A 297 27.19 28.77 -5.54
CA PHE A 297 26.75 27.75 -4.59
C PHE A 297 27.18 26.36 -5.10
N LYS A 298 27.71 25.54 -4.19
CA LYS A 298 28.27 24.20 -4.47
C LYS A 298 27.75 23.15 -3.48
N GLY A 299 26.60 23.42 -2.89
CA GLY A 299 26.05 22.68 -1.76
C GLY A 299 26.54 23.20 -0.40
N VAL A 300 25.87 22.77 0.66
CA VAL A 300 26.22 23.06 2.05
C VAL A 300 25.84 21.91 2.97
N THR A 301 26.70 21.64 3.95
CA THR A 301 26.42 20.68 5.04
C THR A 301 26.18 21.45 6.34
N LEU A 302 25.05 21.19 6.98
CA LEU A 302 24.65 21.80 8.25
C LEU A 302 24.54 20.72 9.32
N ASP A 303 25.63 20.49 10.07
CA ASP A 303 25.58 19.64 11.25
C ASP A 303 25.16 20.44 12.48
N VAL A 304 23.87 20.37 12.80
CA VAL A 304 23.32 20.88 14.04
C VAL A 304 23.11 19.76 15.07
N GLY A 305 23.55 18.54 14.81
CA GLY A 305 23.17 17.34 15.58
C GLY A 305 21.84 16.74 15.12
N GLY A 306 21.59 15.49 15.53
CA GLY A 306 20.39 14.75 15.11
C GLY A 306 20.43 14.23 13.66
N GLY A 307 21.62 14.14 13.05
CA GLY A 307 21.82 13.64 11.68
C GLY A 307 22.25 14.72 10.68
N GLY A 308 22.01 16.00 10.99
CA GLY A 308 22.36 17.12 10.12
C GLY A 308 21.55 17.17 8.82
N LEU A 309 21.84 18.17 8.00
CA LEU A 309 21.20 18.38 6.71
C LEU A 309 22.26 18.70 5.65
N VAL A 310 22.09 18.17 4.45
CA VAL A 310 22.87 18.56 3.26
C VAL A 310 21.92 19.18 2.25
N VAL A 311 22.32 20.32 1.68
CA VAL A 311 21.63 20.96 0.54
C VAL A 311 22.50 20.86 -0.70
N HIS A 312 21.96 20.36 -1.80
CA HIS A 312 22.57 20.34 -3.12
C HIS A 312 22.06 21.49 -4.00
N GLY A 313 22.76 21.78 -5.10
CA GLY A 313 22.44 22.91 -5.98
C GLY A 313 21.43 22.51 -7.06
N PRO A 314 20.94 23.46 -7.88
CA PRO A 314 19.95 23.15 -8.92
C PRO A 314 20.60 22.58 -10.21
N GLY A 315 21.59 21.69 -10.10
CA GLY A 315 22.24 21.16 -11.30
C GLY A 315 22.87 19.80 -11.08
N ASP A 316 22.97 19.05 -12.17
CA ASP A 316 23.28 17.62 -12.21
C ASP A 316 24.46 17.21 -11.31
N ASP A 317 24.12 16.49 -10.25
CA ASP A 317 25.00 16.04 -9.18
C ASP A 317 25.01 14.49 -9.07
N VAL A 318 26.02 13.98 -8.36
CA VAL A 318 26.02 12.59 -7.87
C VAL A 318 25.89 12.64 -6.36
N ILE A 319 24.70 12.31 -5.86
CA ILE A 319 24.33 12.42 -4.46
C ILE A 319 24.58 11.07 -3.78
N GLY A 320 25.68 10.96 -3.05
CA GLY A 320 26.01 9.78 -2.26
C GLY A 320 25.33 9.77 -0.89
N GLU A 321 25.44 8.66 -0.16
CA GLU A 321 25.02 8.57 1.24
C GLU A 321 25.69 9.66 2.10
N GLY A 322 24.91 10.47 2.84
CA GLY A 322 25.56 11.57 3.53
C GLY A 322 24.76 12.55 4.39
N ALA A 323 23.62 12.22 5.00
CA ALA A 323 23.01 13.02 6.07
C ALA A 323 21.84 12.30 6.75
N GLY A 324 21.27 12.90 7.80
CA GLY A 324 19.91 12.58 8.22
C GLY A 324 18.87 13.17 7.26
N ILE A 325 19.11 14.37 6.74
CA ILE A 325 18.23 15.06 5.79
C ILE A 325 19.04 15.47 4.57
N VAL A 326 18.57 15.09 3.38
CA VAL A 326 19.12 15.56 2.10
C VAL A 326 18.04 16.35 1.40
N LEU A 327 18.39 17.55 0.92
CA LEU A 327 17.55 18.41 0.11
C LEU A 327 18.33 18.73 -1.17
N ASP A 328 17.83 18.28 -2.31
CA ASP A 328 18.29 18.76 -3.60
C ASP A 328 17.42 19.93 -4.09
N LEU A 329 17.99 20.83 -4.88
CA LEU A 329 17.28 22.04 -5.37
C LEU A 329 16.86 21.94 -6.85
N GLY A 330 17.14 20.80 -7.45
CA GLY A 330 16.80 20.33 -8.78
C GLY A 330 18.03 19.93 -9.60
N GLY A 331 17.83 19.35 -10.76
CA GLY A 331 18.92 18.81 -11.60
C GLY A 331 18.54 17.44 -12.11
N ALA A 332 19.27 16.91 -13.08
CA ALA A 332 19.13 15.49 -13.43
C ALA A 332 20.19 14.69 -12.66
N ASP A 333 19.85 14.29 -11.45
CA ASP A 333 20.78 13.80 -10.45
C ASP A 333 20.89 12.28 -10.43
N ARG A 334 22.02 11.81 -9.88
CA ARG A 334 22.21 10.40 -9.55
C ARG A 334 22.37 10.22 -8.06
N TRP A 335 21.29 9.76 -7.43
CA TRP A 335 21.23 9.36 -6.03
C TRP A 335 21.76 7.94 -5.87
N VAL A 336 22.85 7.76 -5.12
CA VAL A 336 23.50 6.47 -4.93
C VAL A 336 23.59 6.11 -3.45
N GLY A 337 23.10 4.92 -3.10
CA GLY A 337 23.12 4.36 -1.75
C GLY A 337 21.85 4.68 -0.96
N SER A 338 21.98 4.74 0.36
CA SER A 338 20.80 4.85 1.23
C SER A 338 20.33 6.29 1.39
N HIS A 339 19.07 6.54 1.03
CA HIS A 339 18.40 7.84 1.06
C HIS A 339 16.99 7.72 1.61
N GLY A 340 16.62 8.65 2.50
CA GLY A 340 15.31 8.57 3.17
C GLY A 340 15.11 7.26 3.92
N ALA A 341 16.17 6.62 4.43
CA ALA A 341 16.12 5.30 5.03
C ALA A 341 16.76 5.28 6.44
N THR A 342 16.13 4.55 7.35
CA THR A 342 16.61 4.38 8.74
C THR A 342 17.17 2.99 9.00
N GLY A 343 17.90 2.81 10.11
CA GLY A 343 18.51 1.52 10.46
C GLY A 343 18.94 1.39 11.93
N ALA A 344 19.91 0.52 12.22
CA ALA A 344 20.34 0.15 13.59
C ALA A 344 21.11 1.22 14.38
N SER A 345 21.49 2.29 13.71
CA SER A 345 22.26 3.42 14.25
C SER A 345 21.28 4.50 14.73
N PRO A 346 21.60 5.40 15.69
CA PRO A 346 20.60 6.12 16.50
C PRO A 346 19.76 7.16 15.74
N ARG A 347 19.82 7.19 14.40
CA ARG A 347 19.00 8.01 13.52
C ARG A 347 17.65 7.31 13.29
N ARG A 348 16.61 7.85 13.92
CA ARG A 348 15.22 7.40 13.75
C ARG A 348 14.46 8.22 12.69
N VAL A 349 15.07 9.26 12.14
CA VAL A 349 14.52 10.07 11.05
C VAL A 349 15.54 10.12 9.93
N SER A 350 15.09 9.82 8.71
CA SER A 350 15.83 10.10 7.48
C SER A 350 14.90 10.68 6.43
N LEU A 351 15.31 11.79 5.82
CA LEU A 351 14.56 12.49 4.76
C LEU A 351 15.47 12.65 3.53
N ALA A 352 14.95 12.36 2.35
CA ALA A 352 15.49 12.77 1.06
C ALA A 352 14.40 13.53 0.31
N ILE A 353 14.71 14.72 -0.18
CA ILE A 353 13.76 15.56 -0.91
C ILE A 353 14.47 16.06 -2.15
N ASP A 354 13.97 15.68 -3.33
CA ASP A 354 14.27 16.37 -4.58
C ASP A 354 13.18 17.40 -4.88
N LEU A 355 13.55 18.50 -5.55
CA LEU A 355 12.61 19.57 -5.87
C LEU A 355 12.24 19.64 -7.35
N ALA A 356 13.08 19.11 -8.26
CA ALA A 356 12.80 19.03 -9.69
C ALA A 356 13.92 18.34 -10.48
N GLY A 357 13.55 17.46 -11.40
CA GLY A 357 14.38 17.06 -12.54
C GLY A 357 14.25 15.57 -12.84
N ASP A 358 14.90 15.09 -13.90
CA ASP A 358 14.80 13.68 -14.28
C ASP A 358 15.92 12.89 -13.54
N ASP A 359 15.58 12.27 -12.41
CA ASP A 359 16.52 11.69 -11.47
C ASP A 359 16.71 10.17 -11.59
N SER A 360 17.85 9.70 -11.10
CA SER A 360 18.15 8.28 -10.97
C SER A 360 18.52 7.91 -9.54
N TRP A 361 17.64 7.16 -8.90
CA TRP A 361 17.74 6.68 -7.53
C TRP A 361 18.18 5.22 -7.50
N ASP A 362 19.46 5.00 -7.19
CA ASP A 362 20.07 3.67 -7.08
C ASP A 362 20.46 3.38 -5.63
N GLY A 363 19.57 2.66 -4.94
CA GLY A 363 19.79 2.15 -3.59
C GLY A 363 20.88 1.07 -3.48
N GLY A 364 21.44 0.63 -4.61
CA GLY A 364 22.44 -0.43 -4.66
C GLY A 364 21.91 -1.78 -4.19
N GLU A 365 22.84 -2.62 -3.73
CA GLU A 365 22.54 -4.00 -3.31
C GLU A 365 22.10 -4.10 -1.84
N GLU A 366 22.31 -3.06 -1.04
CA GLU A 366 21.98 -3.06 0.39
C GLU A 366 20.46 -2.99 0.59
N PRO A 367 19.86 -3.96 1.32
CA PRO A 367 18.44 -3.93 1.64
C PRO A 367 18.03 -2.70 2.44
N GLY A 368 16.82 -2.19 2.18
CA GLY A 368 16.25 -1.08 2.95
C GLY A 368 16.94 0.25 2.70
N SER A 369 17.45 0.48 1.49
CA SER A 369 18.23 1.66 1.14
C SER A 369 17.40 2.88 0.77
N LEU A 370 16.24 2.74 0.13
CA LEU A 370 15.43 3.88 -0.32
C LEU A 370 14.09 3.95 0.44
N ALA A 371 13.79 5.10 1.02
CA ALA A 371 12.49 5.39 1.66
C ALA A 371 12.05 4.32 2.69
N CYS A 372 13.01 3.69 3.40
CA CYS A 372 12.74 2.57 4.29
C CYS A 372 12.68 2.98 5.76
N GLY A 373 11.58 2.67 6.42
CA GLY A 373 11.40 2.82 7.86
C GLY A 373 11.77 1.55 8.62
N LEU A 374 13.06 1.28 8.82
CA LEU A 374 13.53 0.21 9.71
C LEU A 374 13.81 0.78 11.11
N PHE A 375 12.95 0.47 12.08
CA PHE A 375 12.98 1.02 13.45
C PHE A 375 13.09 2.56 13.51
N GLY A 376 12.40 3.23 12.59
CA GLY A 376 12.43 4.67 12.43
C GLY A 376 11.43 5.13 11.37
N VAL A 377 11.57 6.37 10.93
CA VAL A 377 10.79 6.99 9.86
C VAL A 377 11.74 7.38 8.73
N GLY A 378 11.60 6.70 7.59
CA GLY A 378 12.32 6.98 6.36
C GLY A 378 11.38 7.57 5.31
N ILE A 379 11.75 8.72 4.74
CA ILE A 379 10.93 9.47 3.80
C ILE A 379 11.78 9.86 2.57
N ALA A 380 11.29 9.55 1.38
CA ALA A 380 11.74 10.18 0.13
C ALA A 380 10.56 10.95 -0.49
N MET A 381 10.82 12.14 -1.02
CA MET A 381 9.84 12.92 -1.78
C MET A 381 10.52 13.47 -3.04
N ASP A 382 10.03 13.11 -4.22
CA ASP A 382 10.33 13.84 -5.46
C ASP A 382 9.15 14.77 -5.78
N LEU A 383 9.42 15.95 -6.33
CA LEU A 383 8.37 16.96 -6.58
C LEU A 383 8.00 17.11 -8.05
N SER A 384 8.87 16.75 -8.97
CA SER A 384 8.61 16.75 -10.40
C SER A 384 9.79 16.13 -11.14
N GLY A 385 9.52 15.24 -12.07
CA GLY A 385 10.61 14.62 -12.80
C GLY A 385 10.13 13.62 -13.83
N ASN A 386 11.04 12.78 -14.31
CA ASN A 386 10.71 11.44 -14.78
C ASN A 386 11.85 10.58 -14.28
N ASP A 387 11.57 9.85 -13.22
CA ASP A 387 12.56 9.29 -12.35
C ASP A 387 12.66 7.78 -12.47
N SER A 388 13.84 7.30 -12.10
CA SER A 388 14.11 5.88 -12.02
C SER A 388 14.54 5.49 -10.62
N TRP A 389 13.66 4.75 -9.95
CA TRP A 389 13.83 4.27 -8.58
C TRP A 389 14.18 2.80 -8.56
N ARG A 390 15.35 2.47 -8.04
CA ARG A 390 15.83 1.10 -7.94
C ARG A 390 16.45 0.79 -6.59
N CYS A 391 16.01 -0.31 -5.97
CA CYS A 391 16.69 -0.88 -4.80
C CYS A 391 16.74 -2.41 -4.88
N SER A 392 17.51 -3.05 -4.00
CA SER A 392 17.55 -4.51 -3.95
C SER A 392 16.28 -5.12 -3.37
N GLU A 393 15.98 -4.84 -2.10
CA GLU A 393 14.78 -5.24 -1.37
C GLU A 393 14.48 -4.29 -0.21
N SER A 394 13.28 -4.40 0.36
CA SER A 394 12.76 -3.64 1.49
C SER A 394 12.92 -2.11 1.37
N GLY A 395 12.95 -1.56 0.16
CA GLY A 395 12.94 -0.11 -0.11
C GLY A 395 11.63 0.35 -0.75
N LEU A 396 11.63 1.58 -1.27
CA LEU A 396 10.50 2.21 -1.97
C LEU A 396 9.25 2.27 -1.07
N GLY A 397 9.38 2.97 0.07
CA GLY A 397 8.27 3.14 1.01
C GLY A 397 8.04 1.93 1.92
N ALA A 398 9.01 1.05 2.11
CA ALA A 398 8.85 -0.14 2.95
C ALA A 398 9.09 0.13 4.46
N ALA A 399 8.45 -0.65 5.32
CA ALA A 399 8.52 -0.47 6.77
C ALA A 399 8.69 -1.77 7.56
N TRP A 400 9.60 -1.70 8.54
CA TRP A 400 9.87 -2.74 9.52
C TRP A 400 9.90 -2.11 10.91
N PHE A 401 8.83 -2.29 11.69
CA PHE A 401 8.67 -1.63 12.99
C PHE A 401 8.80 -0.10 12.90
N GLY A 402 8.37 0.51 11.80
CA GLY A 402 8.63 1.91 11.50
C GLY A 402 7.64 2.50 10.49
N THR A 403 8.03 3.60 9.86
CA THR A 403 7.28 4.25 8.78
C THR A 403 8.19 4.44 7.57
N GLY A 404 7.87 3.81 6.45
CA GLY A 404 8.49 4.07 5.15
C GLY A 404 7.51 4.84 4.29
N LEU A 405 7.96 5.94 3.68
CA LEU A 405 7.12 6.76 2.83
C LEU A 405 7.92 7.23 1.61
N LEU A 406 7.45 6.87 0.42
CA LEU A 406 7.87 7.47 -0.84
C LEU A 406 6.68 8.25 -1.40
N VAL A 407 6.90 9.51 -1.76
CA VAL A 407 5.88 10.34 -2.44
C VAL A 407 6.50 10.91 -3.70
N ASP A 408 5.92 10.57 -4.83
CA ASP A 408 6.13 11.25 -6.09
C ASP A 408 4.95 12.20 -6.34
N PHE A 409 5.22 13.38 -6.88
CA PHE A 409 4.18 14.38 -7.13
C PHE A 409 3.83 14.55 -8.60
N ALA A 410 4.72 14.17 -9.52
CA ALA A 410 4.51 14.31 -10.96
C ALA A 410 5.70 13.72 -11.73
N GLY A 411 5.40 12.90 -12.73
CA GLY A 411 6.40 12.40 -13.65
C GLY A 411 5.94 11.10 -14.27
N ASN A 412 6.62 10.63 -15.30
CA ASN A 412 6.44 9.25 -15.74
C ASN A 412 7.59 8.43 -15.16
N ASP A 413 7.30 7.68 -14.11
CA ASP A 413 8.26 7.14 -13.18
C ASP A 413 8.38 5.62 -13.27
N SER A 414 9.53 5.12 -12.79
CA SER A 414 9.77 3.69 -12.73
C SER A 414 10.27 3.26 -11.37
N TYR A 415 9.55 2.32 -10.75
CA TYR A 415 9.82 1.79 -9.42
C TYR A 415 10.20 0.31 -9.51
N GLU A 416 11.45 -0.03 -9.23
CA GLU A 416 11.95 -1.39 -9.37
C GLU A 416 12.64 -1.91 -8.10
N THR A 417 12.20 -3.09 -7.63
CA THR A 417 13.00 -3.90 -6.71
C THR A 417 13.69 -5.04 -7.46
N ALA A 418 14.98 -5.21 -7.20
CA ALA A 418 15.78 -6.23 -7.89
C ALA A 418 15.31 -7.64 -7.51
N THR A 419 14.94 -7.88 -6.25
CA THR A 419 14.60 -9.22 -5.76
C THR A 419 13.25 -9.25 -5.07
N ASN A 420 13.18 -8.78 -3.83
CA ASN A 420 12.10 -9.13 -2.91
C ASN A 420 11.25 -7.89 -2.58
N ARG A 421 10.87 -7.78 -1.30
CA ARG A 421 9.96 -6.81 -0.70
C ARG A 421 10.19 -5.38 -1.14
N GLY A 422 9.14 -4.56 -1.15
CA GLY A 422 9.24 -3.12 -1.37
C GLY A 422 7.90 -2.51 -1.77
N GLN A 423 7.92 -1.29 -2.30
CA GLN A 423 6.74 -0.62 -2.89
C GLN A 423 5.56 -0.62 -1.92
N GLY A 424 5.73 0.08 -0.80
CA GLY A 424 4.69 0.14 0.24
C GLY A 424 4.51 -1.17 1.03
N PHE A 425 5.58 -1.94 1.27
CA PHE A 425 5.56 -3.10 2.17
C PHE A 425 5.51 -2.67 3.65
N ALA A 426 4.76 -3.37 4.51
CA ALA A 426 4.82 -3.11 5.96
C ALA A 426 4.74 -4.34 6.87
N PHE A 427 5.55 -4.34 7.92
CA PHE A 427 5.40 -5.22 9.09
C PHE A 427 5.53 -4.40 10.39
N ALA A 428 4.51 -4.45 11.24
CA ALA A 428 4.43 -3.70 12.49
C ALA A 428 4.66 -2.17 12.34
N GLY A 429 4.09 -1.56 11.29
CA GLY A 429 4.33 -0.17 10.91
C GLY A 429 3.47 0.25 9.73
N VAL A 430 3.85 1.35 9.06
CA VAL A 430 3.21 1.83 7.83
C VAL A 430 4.25 1.93 6.74
N GLY A 431 4.03 1.25 5.62
CA GLY A 431 4.80 1.42 4.41
C GLY A 431 3.90 1.98 3.33
N ALA A 432 4.29 3.09 2.69
CA ALA A 432 3.50 3.75 1.67
C ALA A 432 4.36 4.20 0.49
N LEU A 433 3.91 3.87 -0.72
CA LEU A 433 4.30 4.52 -1.96
C LEU A 433 3.08 5.29 -2.45
N VAL A 434 3.22 6.60 -2.66
CA VAL A 434 2.17 7.48 -3.15
C VAL A 434 2.67 8.15 -4.42
N ASP A 435 2.07 7.83 -5.55
CA ASP A 435 2.22 8.57 -6.79
C ASP A 435 0.99 9.45 -7.01
N LEU A 436 1.18 10.64 -7.57
CA LEU A 436 0.11 11.60 -7.79
C LEU A 436 -0.23 11.81 -9.26
N ALA A 437 0.67 11.52 -10.20
CA ALA A 437 0.42 11.73 -11.61
C ALA A 437 1.55 11.22 -12.53
N GLY A 438 1.15 10.49 -13.57
CA GLY A 438 1.86 10.25 -14.82
C GLY A 438 1.72 8.81 -15.25
N ASP A 439 2.37 8.39 -16.34
CA ASP A 439 2.27 6.98 -16.77
C ASP A 439 3.42 6.17 -16.17
N ASP A 440 3.12 5.37 -15.15
CA ASP A 440 4.09 4.81 -14.22
C ASP A 440 4.29 3.30 -14.35
N ARG A 441 5.44 2.84 -13.87
CA ARG A 441 5.82 1.44 -13.95
C ARG A 441 6.34 0.89 -12.63
N TYR A 442 5.59 -0.05 -12.07
CA TYR A 442 5.91 -0.73 -10.82
C TYR A 442 6.36 -2.17 -11.05
N VAL A 443 7.59 -2.50 -10.65
CA VAL A 443 8.16 -3.85 -10.80
C VAL A 443 8.72 -4.41 -9.52
N ILE A 444 8.23 -5.58 -9.14
CA ILE A 444 8.66 -6.31 -7.95
C ILE A 444 8.81 -7.81 -8.23
N GLY A 445 9.65 -8.51 -7.48
CA GLY A 445 9.63 -9.97 -7.50
C GLY A 445 8.46 -10.54 -6.69
N HIS A 446 8.36 -10.18 -5.41
CA HIS A 446 7.26 -10.59 -4.52
C HIS A 446 7.20 -9.72 -3.24
N ASP A 447 6.13 -9.86 -2.44
CA ASP A 447 5.89 -9.18 -1.15
C ASP A 447 5.92 -7.64 -1.25
N GLY A 448 5.05 -7.02 -2.04
CA GLY A 448 5.01 -5.55 -2.14
C GLY A 448 3.84 -5.01 -2.92
N GLN A 449 3.96 -3.81 -3.49
CA GLN A 449 2.84 -3.10 -4.13
C GLN A 449 1.64 -3.02 -3.18
N GLY A 450 1.88 -2.49 -1.98
CA GLY A 450 0.88 -2.42 -0.92
C GLY A 450 0.71 -3.72 -0.11
N TYR A 451 1.80 -4.35 0.33
CA TYR A 451 1.75 -5.58 1.14
C TYR A 451 1.63 -5.30 2.65
N GLY A 452 0.65 -5.94 3.30
CA GLY A 452 0.37 -5.79 4.74
C GLY A 452 0.65 -7.02 5.60
N GLY A 453 1.77 -7.02 6.32
CA GLY A 453 2.12 -8.03 7.32
C GLY A 453 1.48 -7.80 8.70
N THR A 454 1.82 -8.62 9.69
CA THR A 454 1.32 -8.48 11.08
C THR A 454 1.42 -7.05 11.61
N LEU A 455 0.30 -6.48 12.05
CA LEU A 455 0.20 -5.09 12.54
C LEU A 455 0.71 -4.01 11.56
N GLY A 456 0.93 -4.38 10.30
CA GLY A 456 1.39 -3.51 9.23
C GLY A 456 0.24 -3.04 8.35
N CYS A 457 0.36 -1.81 7.86
CA CYS A 457 -0.41 -1.35 6.71
C CYS A 457 0.56 -1.07 5.57
N GLY A 458 0.53 -1.91 4.54
CA GLY A 458 1.22 -1.62 3.29
C GLY A 458 0.27 -0.95 2.32
N LEU A 459 0.72 0.13 1.69
CA LEU A 459 -0.09 0.94 0.80
C LEU A 459 0.69 1.29 -0.48
N LEU A 460 0.09 1.04 -1.62
CA LEU A 460 0.40 1.73 -2.87
C LEU A 460 -0.84 2.55 -3.24
N LEU A 461 -0.65 3.85 -3.44
CA LEU A 461 -1.68 4.77 -3.92
C LEU A 461 -1.16 5.43 -5.19
N ASP A 462 -1.78 5.11 -6.31
CA ASP A 462 -1.66 5.87 -7.55
C ASP A 462 -2.94 6.69 -7.75
N VAL A 463 -2.83 7.86 -8.36
CA VAL A 463 -3.94 8.81 -8.50
C VAL A 463 -4.35 9.02 -9.95
N SER A 464 -3.44 8.92 -10.91
CA SER A 464 -3.76 9.06 -12.32
C SER A 464 -2.58 8.69 -13.20
N GLY A 465 -2.84 7.94 -14.26
CA GLY A 465 -1.80 7.38 -15.11
C GLY A 465 -2.31 6.23 -15.93
N ASN A 466 -1.65 5.88 -17.03
CA ASN A 466 -1.84 4.55 -17.61
C ASN A 466 -0.67 3.68 -17.13
N ASP A 467 -0.94 2.91 -16.08
CA ASP A 467 0.08 2.35 -15.22
C ASP A 467 0.28 0.87 -15.44
N THR A 468 1.49 0.40 -15.12
CA THR A 468 1.83 -1.01 -15.19
C THR A 468 2.30 -1.55 -13.85
N TYR A 469 1.50 -2.45 -13.28
CA TYR A 469 1.81 -3.17 -12.05
C TYR A 469 2.30 -4.59 -12.35
N LEU A 470 3.60 -4.84 -12.18
CA LEU A 470 4.22 -6.12 -12.47
C LEU A 470 4.86 -6.76 -11.23
N ALA A 471 4.23 -7.82 -10.72
CA ALA A 471 4.91 -8.83 -9.90
C ALA A 471 5.42 -9.96 -10.80
N ARG A 472 6.75 -10.12 -10.88
CA ARG A 472 7.38 -11.00 -11.87
C ARG A 472 7.05 -12.48 -11.65
N ASP A 473 6.76 -13.19 -12.75
CA ASP A 473 6.50 -14.64 -12.78
C ASP A 473 7.72 -15.49 -12.34
N ASP A 474 8.92 -14.89 -12.25
CA ASP A 474 10.14 -15.54 -11.78
C ASP A 474 10.57 -15.11 -10.36
N GLY A 475 9.77 -14.26 -9.69
CA GLY A 475 10.13 -13.64 -8.42
C GLY A 475 10.21 -14.61 -7.24
N ASN A 476 9.27 -15.53 -7.10
CA ASN A 476 9.21 -16.47 -5.98
C ASN A 476 8.53 -17.79 -6.35
N VAL A 477 9.16 -18.54 -7.26
CA VAL A 477 8.60 -19.78 -7.83
C VAL A 477 8.43 -20.88 -6.78
N SER A 478 7.24 -21.48 -6.73
CA SER A 478 6.90 -22.53 -5.78
C SER A 478 6.27 -23.76 -6.44
N GLU A 479 6.86 -24.93 -6.20
CA GLU A 479 6.30 -26.23 -6.61
C GLU A 479 4.92 -26.50 -5.97
N MET A 480 4.68 -25.97 -4.77
CA MET A 480 3.38 -26.07 -4.10
C MET A 480 2.27 -25.37 -4.91
N TYR A 481 2.64 -24.35 -5.68
CA TYR A 481 1.76 -23.58 -6.55
C TYR A 481 1.98 -23.92 -8.02
N LEU A 482 2.36 -25.18 -8.31
CA LEU A 482 2.50 -25.71 -9.67
C LEU A 482 3.60 -25.03 -10.49
N GLY A 483 4.70 -24.65 -9.85
CA GLY A 483 5.84 -24.01 -10.51
C GLY A 483 5.60 -22.53 -10.85
N ARG A 484 4.64 -21.89 -10.16
CA ARG A 484 4.29 -20.47 -10.30
C ARG A 484 4.89 -19.61 -9.21
N SER A 485 5.06 -18.33 -9.51
CA SER A 485 5.47 -17.30 -8.56
C SER A 485 4.41 -17.06 -7.50
N VAL A 486 4.82 -17.05 -6.23
CA VAL A 486 4.04 -16.57 -5.11
C VAL A 486 4.33 -15.07 -4.96
N SER A 487 3.50 -14.27 -5.62
CA SER A 487 3.67 -12.82 -5.77
C SER A 487 3.47 -12.08 -4.45
N MET A 488 2.41 -12.39 -3.68
CA MET A 488 2.05 -11.64 -2.46
C MET A 488 2.10 -10.12 -2.69
N ALA A 489 1.46 -9.65 -3.76
CA ALA A 489 1.59 -8.28 -4.23
C ALA A 489 0.25 -7.66 -4.62
N GLN A 490 0.22 -6.35 -4.85
CA GLN A 490 -0.95 -5.61 -5.33
C GLN A 490 -2.09 -5.68 -4.32
N GLY A 491 -1.86 -5.06 -3.16
CA GLY A 491 -2.86 -4.94 -2.10
C GLY A 491 -3.05 -6.19 -1.26
N VAL A 492 -2.04 -7.05 -1.12
CA VAL A 492 -2.18 -8.31 -0.37
C VAL A 492 -1.93 -8.15 1.12
N GLY A 493 -2.85 -8.66 1.93
CA GLY A 493 -2.67 -8.82 3.36
C GLY A 493 -2.22 -10.24 3.72
N GLN A 494 -1.20 -10.38 4.57
CA GLN A 494 -0.73 -11.68 5.04
C GLN A 494 -0.39 -11.72 6.54
N GLY A 495 -0.93 -12.73 7.23
CA GLY A 495 -0.48 -13.14 8.56
C GLY A 495 0.46 -14.33 8.53
N ARG A 496 1.20 -14.52 9.63
CA ARG A 496 2.08 -15.65 9.82
C ARG A 496 1.27 -16.87 10.26
N ARG A 497 1.07 -17.81 9.33
CA ARG A 497 0.52 -19.13 9.63
C ARG A 497 1.63 -20.11 10.04
N ALA A 498 1.75 -20.39 11.34
CA ALA A 498 2.77 -21.29 11.88
C ALA A 498 2.20 -22.45 12.71
N ASP A 499 0.91 -22.75 12.58
CA ASP A 499 0.25 -23.88 13.26
C ASP A 499 0.82 -25.26 12.83
N LEU A 500 1.38 -25.35 11.62
CA LEU A 500 2.11 -26.53 11.11
C LEU A 500 3.62 -26.50 11.41
N GLY A 501 4.13 -25.38 11.92
CA GLY A 501 5.56 -25.13 12.16
C GLY A 501 5.90 -24.94 13.64
N ASP A 502 6.42 -23.75 14.00
CA ASP A 502 6.84 -23.46 15.39
C ASP A 502 5.70 -23.09 16.35
N GLY A 503 4.45 -23.06 15.86
CA GLY A 503 3.25 -22.72 16.64
C GLY A 503 3.07 -21.23 16.91
N ARG A 504 4.01 -20.36 16.51
CA ARG A 504 3.96 -18.90 16.76
C ARG A 504 3.26 -18.17 15.62
N SER A 505 1.97 -18.46 15.47
CA SER A 505 1.14 -17.77 14.47
C SER A 505 0.83 -16.34 14.89
N LEU A 506 0.80 -15.44 13.92
CA LEU A 506 0.49 -14.02 14.09
C LEU A 506 -0.61 -13.66 13.10
N ALA A 507 -1.61 -12.90 13.53
CA ALA A 507 -2.57 -12.32 12.61
C ALA A 507 -1.88 -11.34 11.65
N GLY A 508 -2.45 -11.14 10.47
CA GLY A 508 -1.90 -10.23 9.47
C GLY A 508 -2.25 -8.77 9.69
N GLY A 509 -2.08 -7.98 8.64
CA GLY A 509 -2.41 -6.56 8.59
C GLY A 509 -3.28 -6.22 7.39
N PHE A 510 -3.13 -5.00 6.89
CA PHE A 510 -3.84 -4.49 5.72
C PHE A 510 -2.84 -4.31 4.58
N GLY A 511 -3.05 -5.03 3.47
CA GLY A 511 -2.47 -4.68 2.18
C GLY A 511 -3.49 -3.89 1.38
N VAL A 512 -3.05 -2.80 0.76
CA VAL A 512 -3.91 -1.87 0.05
C VAL A 512 -3.20 -1.41 -1.23
N LEU A 513 -3.84 -1.61 -2.37
CA LEU A 513 -3.55 -0.91 -3.61
C LEU A 513 -4.81 -0.09 -3.96
N VAL A 514 -4.62 1.19 -4.23
CA VAL A 514 -5.67 2.05 -4.80
C VAL A 514 -5.09 2.68 -6.05
N ASP A 515 -5.75 2.44 -7.17
CA ASP A 515 -5.55 3.18 -8.41
C ASP A 515 -6.66 4.23 -8.57
N GLY A 516 -6.34 5.34 -9.23
CA GLY A 516 -7.23 6.47 -9.41
C GLY A 516 -7.89 6.57 -10.79
N ALA A 517 -7.13 6.53 -11.87
CA ALA A 517 -7.67 6.74 -13.22
C ALA A 517 -6.64 6.44 -14.31
N GLY A 518 -7.06 5.68 -15.33
CA GLY A 518 -6.38 5.49 -16.61
C GLY A 518 -6.49 4.04 -17.05
N ASP A 519 -5.92 3.68 -18.20
CA ASP A 519 -6.01 2.31 -18.71
C ASP A 519 -4.81 1.49 -18.21
N ASP A 520 -5.03 0.63 -17.22
CA ASP A 520 -3.99 -0.01 -16.41
C ASP A 520 -3.75 -1.48 -16.73
N SER A 521 -2.55 -1.95 -16.41
CA SER A 521 -2.16 -3.36 -16.57
C SER A 521 -1.66 -3.96 -15.27
N TYR A 522 -2.44 -4.90 -14.73
CA TYR A 522 -2.11 -5.66 -13.53
C TYR A 522 -1.62 -7.08 -13.86
N ARG A 523 -0.38 -7.38 -13.49
CA ARG A 523 0.23 -8.70 -13.73
C ARG A 523 0.89 -9.28 -12.49
N ALA A 524 0.37 -10.42 -12.05
CA ALA A 524 0.94 -11.25 -11.01
C ALA A 524 0.59 -12.74 -11.23
N GLU A 525 1.00 -13.66 -10.36
CA GLU A 525 0.59 -15.07 -10.46
C GLU A 525 -0.23 -15.52 -9.25
N CYS A 526 0.41 -15.83 -8.13
CA CYS A 526 -0.28 -16.35 -6.96
C CYS A 526 -0.31 -15.35 -5.82
N TRP A 527 -1.46 -15.20 -5.16
CA TRP A 527 -1.67 -14.23 -4.07
C TRP A 527 -1.47 -12.79 -4.57
N ALA A 528 -2.48 -12.26 -5.26
CA ALA A 528 -2.42 -10.92 -5.84
C ALA A 528 -3.78 -10.21 -5.87
N HIS A 529 -3.80 -8.96 -6.33
CA HIS A 529 -5.01 -8.16 -6.58
C HIS A 529 -6.00 -8.20 -5.41
N GLY A 530 -5.58 -7.69 -4.24
CA GLY A 530 -6.43 -7.60 -3.06
C GLY A 530 -6.67 -8.92 -2.32
N ALA A 531 -5.80 -9.91 -2.47
CA ALA A 531 -5.97 -11.19 -1.79
C ALA A 531 -5.60 -11.16 -0.29
N GLY A 532 -6.30 -11.99 0.50
CA GLY A 532 -6.08 -12.12 1.95
C GLY A 532 -5.58 -13.50 2.38
N TYR A 533 -4.57 -13.53 3.26
CA TYR A 533 -4.05 -14.77 3.86
C TYR A 533 -3.87 -14.66 5.38
N TRP A 534 -4.44 -15.58 6.15
CA TRP A 534 -4.24 -15.71 7.61
C TRP A 534 -4.54 -14.44 8.44
N TRP A 535 -5.81 -14.18 8.73
CA TRP A 535 -6.26 -13.04 9.56
C TRP A 535 -5.86 -11.66 9.05
N ALA A 536 -5.61 -11.56 7.75
CA ALA A 536 -5.24 -10.33 7.08
C ALA A 536 -6.38 -9.83 6.18
N VAL A 537 -6.24 -8.59 5.73
CA VAL A 537 -7.12 -7.97 4.74
C VAL A 537 -6.29 -7.57 3.54
N GLY A 538 -6.66 -8.06 2.37
CA GLY A 538 -6.19 -7.53 1.10
C GLY A 538 -7.27 -6.66 0.45
N ILE A 539 -6.85 -5.57 -0.18
CA ILE A 539 -7.69 -4.60 -0.88
C ILE A 539 -6.98 -4.16 -2.16
N LEU A 540 -7.63 -4.35 -3.30
CA LEU A 540 -7.37 -3.61 -4.53
C LEU A 540 -8.65 -2.83 -4.87
N GLU A 541 -8.49 -1.54 -5.10
CA GLU A 541 -9.55 -0.64 -5.56
C GLU A 541 -9.04 0.09 -6.80
N ASP A 542 -9.57 -0.30 -7.95
CA ASP A 542 -9.45 0.49 -9.18
C ASP A 542 -10.67 1.43 -9.27
N LEU A 543 -10.42 2.69 -9.58
CA LEU A 543 -11.46 3.71 -9.66
C LEU A 543 -11.90 4.02 -11.10
N GLY A 544 -11.20 3.49 -12.10
CA GLY A 544 -11.72 3.32 -13.45
C GLY A 544 -10.67 3.47 -14.55
N GLY A 545 -10.96 2.85 -15.69
CA GLY A 545 -9.98 2.55 -16.71
C GLY A 545 -10.51 1.47 -17.63
N ASN A 546 -9.88 1.20 -18.77
CA ASN A 546 -10.11 -0.08 -19.47
C ASN A 546 -8.94 -1.02 -19.16
N ASP A 547 -9.11 -1.80 -18.11
CA ASP A 547 -8.00 -2.41 -17.40
C ASP A 547 -7.80 -3.87 -17.77
N VAL A 548 -6.56 -4.33 -17.65
CA VAL A 548 -6.17 -5.71 -17.97
C VAL A 548 -5.58 -6.40 -16.77
N TYR A 549 -6.24 -7.47 -16.32
CA TYR A 549 -5.81 -8.28 -15.19
C TYR A 549 -5.31 -9.65 -15.65
N ARG A 550 -4.05 -9.97 -15.33
CA ARG A 550 -3.46 -11.31 -15.48
C ARG A 550 -3.05 -11.85 -14.11
N ASP A 551 -3.67 -12.95 -13.71
CA ASP A 551 -3.30 -13.73 -12.53
C ASP A 551 -3.23 -15.24 -12.77
N GLY A 552 -2.86 -15.97 -11.73
CA GLY A 552 -2.83 -17.42 -11.68
C GLY A 552 -3.80 -18.02 -10.66
N LYS A 553 -3.60 -17.72 -9.37
CA LYS A 553 -4.29 -18.39 -8.26
C LYS A 553 -4.35 -17.56 -6.99
N TYR A 554 -5.48 -17.61 -6.28
CA TYR A 554 -5.68 -16.81 -5.06
C TYR A 554 -5.51 -15.32 -5.31
N SER A 555 -6.22 -14.81 -6.32
CA SER A 555 -6.14 -13.41 -6.74
C SER A 555 -7.52 -12.80 -6.94
N LEU A 556 -7.59 -11.50 -7.24
CA LEU A 556 -8.82 -10.75 -7.51
C LEU A 556 -9.81 -10.87 -6.32
N GLY A 557 -9.34 -10.46 -5.14
CA GLY A 557 -10.15 -10.46 -3.92
C GLY A 557 -10.41 -11.85 -3.33
N ALA A 558 -9.62 -12.86 -3.72
CA ALA A 558 -9.67 -14.17 -3.09
C ALA A 558 -9.10 -14.16 -1.67
N ALA A 559 -9.57 -15.05 -0.80
CA ALA A 559 -9.10 -15.14 0.57
C ALA A 559 -9.02 -16.57 1.09
N ALA A 560 -7.97 -16.87 1.86
CA ALA A 560 -7.86 -18.14 2.57
C ALA A 560 -7.38 -18.04 4.02
N HIS A 561 -7.81 -19.03 4.79
CA HIS A 561 -7.40 -19.27 6.17
C HIS A 561 -7.75 -18.10 7.11
N PHE A 562 -9.04 -17.83 7.28
CA PHE A 562 -9.54 -16.75 8.13
C PHE A 562 -9.07 -15.37 7.69
N ALA A 563 -9.09 -15.10 6.38
CA ALA A 563 -8.72 -13.82 5.82
C ALA A 563 -9.88 -13.14 5.09
N LEU A 564 -9.64 -11.89 4.69
CA LEU A 564 -10.55 -11.06 3.91
C LEU A 564 -9.83 -10.62 2.64
N GLY A 565 -10.44 -10.82 1.49
CA GLY A 565 -9.93 -10.37 0.19
C GLY A 565 -10.99 -9.53 -0.50
N VAL A 566 -10.57 -8.40 -1.05
CA VAL A 566 -11.45 -7.43 -1.72
C VAL A 566 -10.74 -6.92 -2.97
N CYS A 567 -11.40 -7.09 -4.12
CA CYS A 567 -11.03 -6.45 -5.37
C CYS A 567 -12.27 -5.75 -5.89
N VAL A 568 -12.17 -4.46 -6.15
CA VAL A 568 -13.23 -3.66 -6.75
C VAL A 568 -12.65 -2.92 -7.93
N ASP A 569 -13.27 -3.12 -9.07
CA ASP A 569 -13.16 -2.21 -10.21
C ASP A 569 -14.43 -1.35 -10.26
N ALA A 570 -14.27 -0.06 -10.49
CA ALA A 570 -15.38 0.88 -10.43
C ALA A 570 -16.01 1.15 -11.79
N SER A 571 -15.23 1.11 -12.89
CA SER A 571 -15.74 1.38 -14.23
C SER A 571 -14.70 1.20 -15.35
N GLY A 572 -15.18 0.73 -16.49
CA GLY A 572 -14.64 0.78 -17.84
C GLY A 572 -14.70 -0.60 -18.49
N ASP A 573 -14.22 -0.76 -19.73
CA ASP A 573 -14.37 -2.03 -20.45
C ASP A 573 -13.17 -2.97 -20.14
N ASP A 574 -13.30 -3.79 -19.10
CA ASP A 574 -12.19 -4.50 -18.47
C ASP A 574 -11.99 -5.95 -18.96
N ALA A 575 -10.77 -6.43 -18.79
CA ALA A 575 -10.34 -7.76 -19.21
C ALA A 575 -9.71 -8.57 -18.07
N TYR A 576 -10.51 -9.46 -17.48
CA TYR A 576 -10.10 -10.32 -16.38
C TYR A 576 -9.66 -11.70 -16.87
N ASN A 577 -8.35 -11.92 -16.91
CA ASN A 577 -7.70 -13.12 -17.45
C ASN A 577 -8.16 -13.47 -18.88
N ALA A 578 -8.72 -12.51 -19.63
CA ALA A 578 -9.20 -12.75 -20.99
C ALA A 578 -8.04 -13.25 -21.88
N GLY A 579 -8.20 -14.44 -22.47
CA GLY A 579 -7.15 -15.10 -23.26
C GLY A 579 -5.97 -15.67 -22.45
N ASN A 580 -6.01 -15.65 -21.11
CA ASN A 580 -4.96 -16.21 -20.26
C ASN A 580 -5.16 -17.72 -20.00
N ASP A 581 -4.63 -18.56 -20.88
CA ASP A 581 -4.66 -20.03 -20.71
C ASP A 581 -3.83 -20.56 -19.53
N GLU A 582 -3.03 -19.69 -18.92
CA GLU A 582 -2.26 -20.01 -17.72
C GLU A 582 -3.06 -19.77 -16.44
N ALA A 583 -4.19 -19.06 -16.44
CA ALA A 583 -5.05 -18.94 -15.26
C ALA A 583 -5.51 -20.32 -14.77
N VAL A 584 -5.41 -20.60 -13.46
CA VAL A 584 -5.63 -21.95 -12.91
C VAL A 584 -6.98 -22.07 -12.22
N ASN A 585 -7.14 -21.46 -11.03
CA ASN A 585 -8.36 -21.53 -10.20
C ASN A 585 -8.25 -20.61 -8.97
N GLN A 586 -9.30 -20.56 -8.15
CA GLN A 586 -9.27 -19.91 -6.83
C GLN A 586 -9.01 -18.40 -6.87
N TYR A 587 -9.57 -17.68 -7.84
CA TYR A 587 -9.47 -16.23 -7.97
C TYR A 587 -10.87 -15.59 -8.05
N GLN A 588 -10.96 -14.27 -8.10
CA GLN A 588 -12.19 -13.50 -8.36
C GLN A 588 -13.29 -13.80 -7.34
N GLY A 589 -13.09 -13.26 -6.13
CA GLY A 589 -14.06 -13.36 -5.03
C GLY A 589 -14.17 -14.76 -4.41
N HIS A 590 -13.15 -15.60 -4.56
CA HIS A 590 -13.15 -16.95 -3.96
C HIS A 590 -12.84 -16.92 -2.47
N GLY A 591 -13.71 -17.51 -1.64
CA GLY A 591 -13.45 -17.70 -0.22
C GLY A 591 -12.99 -19.12 0.10
N ARG A 592 -12.05 -19.28 1.02
CA ARG A 592 -11.60 -20.60 1.53
C ARG A 592 -11.27 -20.61 3.03
N ASP A 593 -11.61 -21.69 3.71
CA ASP A 593 -11.20 -21.99 5.11
C ASP A 593 -11.52 -20.82 6.05
N GLY A 594 -12.83 -20.59 6.24
CA GLY A 594 -13.33 -19.55 7.14
C GLY A 594 -13.07 -18.10 6.70
N SER A 595 -12.92 -17.86 5.40
CA SER A 595 -12.59 -16.54 4.82
C SER A 595 -13.74 -15.91 4.05
N LEU A 596 -13.64 -14.60 3.78
CA LEU A 596 -14.53 -13.87 2.88
C LEU A 596 -13.72 -13.41 1.65
N GLY A 597 -14.10 -13.90 0.46
CA GLY A 597 -13.59 -13.39 -0.81
C GLY A 597 -14.63 -12.53 -1.50
N VAL A 598 -14.23 -11.35 -1.98
CA VAL A 598 -15.13 -10.36 -2.60
C VAL A 598 -14.49 -9.81 -3.86
N PHE A 599 -15.22 -9.93 -4.96
CA PHE A 599 -14.94 -9.26 -6.23
C PHE A 599 -16.16 -8.45 -6.66
N VAL A 600 -15.95 -7.22 -7.06
CA VAL A 600 -16.98 -6.33 -7.60
C VAL A 600 -16.46 -5.68 -8.88
N ASP A 601 -17.25 -5.75 -9.93
CA ASP A 601 -17.13 -4.89 -11.10
C ASP A 601 -18.27 -3.87 -11.09
N GLY A 602 -17.95 -2.63 -11.46
CA GLY A 602 -18.85 -1.51 -11.36
C GLY A 602 -19.61 -1.16 -12.65
N ALA A 603 -18.96 -1.03 -13.79
CA ALA A 603 -19.63 -0.67 -15.03
C ALA A 603 -18.69 -0.83 -16.21
N GLY A 604 -19.06 -1.61 -17.22
CA GLY A 604 -18.19 -1.85 -18.36
C GLY A 604 -18.93 -2.60 -19.45
N ASP A 605 -18.29 -2.92 -20.58
CA ASP A 605 -18.63 -4.12 -21.33
C ASP A 605 -17.47 -5.13 -21.13
N ASP A 606 -17.56 -5.98 -20.10
CA ASP A 606 -16.41 -6.66 -19.51
C ASP A 606 -16.17 -8.07 -20.04
N ARG A 607 -14.93 -8.56 -19.88
CA ARG A 607 -14.53 -9.90 -20.33
C ARG A 607 -13.90 -10.71 -19.22
N TYR A 608 -14.49 -11.86 -18.96
CA TYR A 608 -14.11 -12.74 -17.87
C TYR A 608 -13.72 -14.13 -18.35
N LEU A 609 -12.49 -14.57 -18.06
CA LEU A 609 -12.14 -15.99 -18.13
C LEU A 609 -12.38 -16.68 -16.78
N LEU A 610 -13.33 -17.61 -16.75
CA LEU A 610 -13.75 -18.30 -15.52
C LEU A 610 -13.27 -19.76 -15.49
N ARG A 611 -12.52 -20.11 -14.44
CA ARG A 611 -12.04 -21.47 -14.15
C ARG A 611 -12.80 -22.08 -12.96
N ALA A 612 -12.38 -23.27 -12.50
CA ALA A 612 -12.91 -23.83 -11.26
C ALA A 612 -12.59 -22.90 -10.07
N HIS A 613 -13.44 -22.92 -9.04
CA HIS A 613 -13.26 -22.12 -7.82
C HIS A 613 -13.09 -20.60 -8.05
N CYS A 614 -13.75 -19.98 -9.03
CA CYS A 614 -13.75 -18.52 -9.19
C CYS A 614 -15.17 -17.95 -9.26
N ALA A 615 -15.29 -16.65 -9.53
CA ALA A 615 -16.54 -15.91 -9.64
C ALA A 615 -17.46 -16.14 -8.43
N GLY A 616 -16.96 -15.78 -7.25
CA GLY A 616 -17.77 -15.76 -6.02
C GLY A 616 -18.02 -17.14 -5.40
N SER A 617 -17.14 -18.11 -5.65
CA SER A 617 -17.28 -19.46 -5.09
C SER A 617 -16.76 -19.59 -3.64
N GLY A 618 -17.35 -20.50 -2.85
CA GLY A 618 -16.96 -20.74 -1.45
C GLY A 618 -16.73 -22.21 -1.08
N ASP A 619 -15.69 -22.50 -0.29
CA ASP A 619 -15.39 -23.81 0.28
C ASP A 619 -14.80 -23.78 1.70
N LEU A 620 -14.77 -24.94 2.36
CA LEU A 620 -14.24 -25.09 3.74
C LEU A 620 -14.85 -24.05 4.72
N GLY A 621 -16.17 -23.87 4.64
CA GLY A 621 -16.91 -22.97 5.54
C GLY A 621 -16.68 -21.49 5.27
N SER A 622 -16.42 -21.10 4.02
CA SER A 622 -16.17 -19.73 3.56
C SER A 622 -17.36 -19.07 2.86
N PHE A 623 -17.25 -17.76 2.61
CA PHE A 623 -18.15 -17.04 1.70
C PHE A 623 -17.37 -16.47 0.52
N GLY A 624 -17.86 -16.72 -0.69
CA GLY A 624 -17.43 -16.03 -1.90
C GLY A 624 -18.54 -15.13 -2.43
N LEU A 625 -18.16 -13.95 -2.92
CA LEU A 625 -19.06 -12.98 -3.55
C LEU A 625 -18.41 -12.45 -4.83
N PHE A 626 -19.15 -12.56 -5.92
CA PHE A 626 -18.91 -11.89 -7.18
C PHE A 626 -20.13 -11.03 -7.49
N TRP A 627 -19.89 -9.78 -7.86
CA TRP A 627 -20.94 -8.90 -8.33
C TRP A 627 -20.45 -8.04 -9.49
N ASP A 628 -21.00 -8.29 -10.67
CA ASP A 628 -20.99 -7.34 -11.77
C ASP A 628 -22.25 -6.47 -11.66
N ARG A 629 -22.08 -5.15 -11.59
CA ARG A 629 -23.23 -4.25 -11.45
C ARG A 629 -23.95 -4.06 -12.78
N CYS A 630 -23.23 -3.79 -13.87
CA CYS A 630 -23.82 -3.52 -15.17
C CYS A 630 -22.84 -3.55 -16.36
N GLY A 631 -23.28 -4.09 -17.49
CA GLY A 631 -22.48 -4.11 -18.71
C GLY A 631 -23.08 -5.00 -19.78
N ASP A 632 -22.66 -4.95 -21.05
CA ASP A 632 -22.96 -6.06 -21.98
C ASP A 632 -21.77 -7.04 -21.93
N ASP A 633 -21.79 -8.01 -20.99
CA ASP A 633 -20.57 -8.73 -20.56
C ASP A 633 -20.35 -10.08 -21.25
N LEU A 634 -19.09 -10.55 -21.27
CA LEU A 634 -18.70 -11.86 -21.77
C LEU A 634 -18.08 -12.72 -20.67
N TYR A 635 -18.78 -13.78 -20.28
CA TYR A 635 -18.31 -14.81 -19.35
C TYR A 635 -17.85 -16.07 -20.11
N GLU A 636 -16.54 -16.24 -20.30
CA GLU A 636 -15.94 -17.44 -20.87
C GLU A 636 -15.71 -18.51 -19.81
N VAL A 637 -16.56 -19.54 -19.77
CA VAL A 637 -16.47 -20.61 -18.76
C VAL A 637 -15.62 -21.78 -19.24
N ALA A 638 -14.51 -22.03 -18.55
CA ALA A 638 -13.57 -23.12 -18.86
C ALA A 638 -13.12 -23.83 -17.57
N ALA A 639 -14.08 -24.38 -16.83
CA ALA A 639 -13.90 -24.96 -15.50
C ALA A 639 -13.04 -26.24 -15.47
N VAL A 640 -13.00 -27.02 -16.56
CA VAL A 640 -12.19 -28.24 -16.67
C VAL A 640 -10.95 -27.96 -17.52
N ARG A 641 -9.79 -27.83 -16.88
CA ARG A 641 -8.51 -27.81 -17.60
C ARG A 641 -8.21 -29.21 -18.15
N GLN A 642 -8.09 -29.35 -19.48
CA GLN A 642 -7.68 -30.63 -20.07
C GLN A 642 -6.22 -30.92 -19.73
N GLY A 643 -5.95 -32.05 -19.07
CA GLY A 643 -4.60 -32.67 -19.03
C GLY A 643 -3.75 -32.45 -17.78
N GLU A 644 -4.20 -31.75 -16.74
CA GLU A 644 -3.44 -31.59 -15.49
C GLU A 644 -4.20 -32.06 -14.25
N GLY A 645 -3.45 -32.66 -13.31
CA GLY A 645 -3.95 -33.11 -12.01
C GLY A 645 -4.20 -31.98 -11.03
N SER A 646 -4.88 -30.90 -11.43
CA SER A 646 -5.44 -29.93 -10.48
C SER A 646 -6.53 -30.69 -9.70
N GLY A 647 -6.18 -31.28 -8.57
CA GLY A 647 -6.98 -32.27 -7.82
C GLY A 647 -8.30 -31.75 -7.21
N TRP A 648 -8.92 -30.72 -7.79
CA TRP A 648 -10.12 -30.03 -7.34
C TRP A 648 -11.07 -29.62 -8.49
N PRO A 649 -11.36 -30.46 -9.51
CA PRO A 649 -12.27 -30.10 -10.61
C PRO A 649 -13.76 -30.01 -10.19
N ASP A 650 -14.08 -30.29 -8.92
CA ASP A 650 -15.45 -30.54 -8.47
C ASP A 650 -16.26 -29.26 -8.15
N THR A 651 -15.61 -28.08 -8.17
CA THR A 651 -16.22 -26.77 -7.89
C THR A 651 -16.36 -25.93 -9.17
N PRO A 652 -17.55 -25.86 -9.80
CA PRO A 652 -17.76 -24.95 -10.93
C PRO A 652 -17.63 -23.47 -10.50
N PRO A 653 -17.42 -22.52 -11.42
CA PRO A 653 -17.47 -21.09 -11.11
C PRO A 653 -18.91 -20.60 -10.83
N LEU A 654 -19.11 -19.28 -10.84
CA LEU A 654 -20.42 -18.62 -10.90
C LEU A 654 -21.28 -18.90 -9.66
N GLY A 655 -20.74 -18.51 -8.50
CA GLY A 655 -21.47 -18.50 -7.23
C GLY A 655 -21.68 -19.90 -6.66
N SER A 656 -20.76 -20.83 -6.90
CA SER A 656 -20.89 -22.21 -6.43
C SER A 656 -20.31 -22.42 -5.02
N ALA A 657 -20.66 -23.54 -4.39
CA ALA A 657 -20.05 -23.95 -3.13
C ALA A 657 -19.77 -25.45 -3.11
N THR A 658 -18.75 -25.87 -2.35
CA THR A 658 -18.41 -27.29 -2.16
C THR A 658 -18.53 -27.80 -0.74
N VAL A 659 -18.63 -29.14 -0.66
CA VAL A 659 -18.58 -29.88 0.59
C VAL A 659 -17.13 -30.33 0.79
N SER A 660 -16.56 -29.95 1.91
CA SER A 660 -15.27 -30.44 2.33
C SER A 660 -15.39 -31.81 2.99
N GLU A 661 -14.29 -32.56 3.00
CA GLU A 661 -14.18 -33.71 3.88
C GLU A 661 -14.43 -33.31 5.34
N THR A 662 -15.09 -34.17 6.10
CA THR A 662 -15.40 -33.91 7.51
C THR A 662 -14.11 -33.83 8.33
N MET A 663 -13.85 -32.66 8.93
CA MET A 663 -12.65 -32.39 9.70
C MET A 663 -12.72 -32.89 11.15
N ARG A 664 -13.93 -33.25 11.61
CA ARG A 664 -14.25 -33.60 13.01
C ARG A 664 -13.88 -32.48 13.97
N SER A 665 -14.15 -31.26 13.53
CA SER A 665 -13.92 -30.05 14.31
C SER A 665 -15.12 -29.12 14.14
N TRP A 666 -15.15 -28.06 14.94
CA TRP A 666 -16.20 -27.03 14.83
C TRP A 666 -16.24 -26.37 13.43
N ARG A 667 -15.20 -26.52 12.59
CA ARG A 667 -15.23 -26.09 11.18
C ARG A 667 -16.33 -26.78 10.38
N ASP A 668 -16.73 -27.99 10.75
CA ASP A 668 -17.82 -28.73 10.09
C ASP A 668 -19.21 -28.08 10.34
N ASP A 669 -19.29 -27.15 11.31
CA ASP A 669 -20.51 -26.41 11.64
C ASP A 669 -20.62 -25.06 10.91
N LEU A 670 -19.64 -24.72 10.09
CA LEU A 670 -19.64 -23.50 9.29
C LEU A 670 -20.38 -23.71 7.97
N ASP A 671 -20.98 -22.63 7.48
CA ASP A 671 -21.63 -22.64 6.18
C ASP A 671 -20.61 -22.24 5.10
N ALA A 672 -20.65 -22.94 3.97
CA ALA A 672 -19.90 -22.61 2.78
C ALA A 672 -20.88 -22.06 1.74
N CYS A 673 -20.72 -20.80 1.36
CA CYS A 673 -21.64 -20.12 0.46
C CYS A 673 -20.91 -19.48 -0.72
N GLY A 674 -21.48 -19.61 -1.91
CA GLY A 674 -21.05 -18.88 -3.09
C GLY A 674 -22.19 -18.00 -3.61
N LEU A 675 -21.84 -16.80 -4.05
CA LEU A 675 -22.77 -15.83 -4.61
C LEU A 675 -22.19 -15.23 -5.89
N PHE A 676 -22.95 -15.34 -6.97
CA PHE A 676 -22.70 -14.64 -8.22
C PHE A 676 -23.89 -13.76 -8.55
N LEU A 677 -23.63 -12.49 -8.83
CA LEU A 677 -24.62 -11.53 -9.27
C LEU A 677 -24.10 -10.83 -10.52
N ASP A 678 -24.93 -10.81 -11.54
CA ASP A 678 -24.88 -9.85 -12.62
C ASP A 678 -26.21 -9.08 -12.56
N THR A 679 -26.14 -7.74 -12.49
CA THR A 679 -27.31 -6.91 -12.23
C THR A 679 -27.68 -5.93 -13.34
N GLY A 680 -27.14 -6.06 -14.55
CA GLY A 680 -27.58 -5.25 -15.66
C GLY A 680 -26.80 -5.55 -16.92
N GLY A 681 -27.48 -5.69 -18.05
CA GLY A 681 -26.75 -6.10 -19.23
C GLY A 681 -27.50 -6.95 -20.20
N ARG A 682 -26.79 -7.38 -21.23
CA ARG A 682 -27.18 -8.46 -22.14
C ARG A 682 -25.99 -9.35 -22.37
N ASP A 683 -25.89 -10.36 -21.52
CA ASP A 683 -24.60 -11.01 -21.30
C ASP A 683 -24.45 -12.29 -22.11
N ALA A 684 -23.22 -12.61 -22.46
CA ALA A 684 -22.85 -13.81 -23.19
C ALA A 684 -22.14 -14.78 -22.26
N TYR A 685 -22.64 -16.01 -22.18
CA TYR A 685 -21.99 -17.08 -21.44
C TYR A 685 -21.52 -18.15 -22.42
N GLU A 686 -20.21 -18.22 -22.62
CA GLU A 686 -19.57 -19.10 -23.60
C GLU A 686 -18.73 -20.21 -22.94
N GLY A 687 -18.26 -21.16 -23.75
CA GLY A 687 -17.42 -22.27 -23.28
C GLY A 687 -18.22 -23.49 -22.80
N GLU A 688 -17.94 -23.94 -21.59
CA GLU A 688 -18.56 -25.15 -21.02
C GLU A 688 -20.06 -24.94 -20.73
N PRO A 689 -20.92 -25.91 -21.09
CA PRO A 689 -22.35 -25.79 -20.85
C PRO A 689 -22.67 -25.92 -19.36
N GLY A 690 -23.56 -25.04 -18.86
CA GLY A 690 -24.05 -25.09 -17.49
C GLY A 690 -25.44 -24.47 -17.35
N PRO A 691 -25.95 -24.35 -16.11
CA PRO A 691 -27.25 -23.74 -15.83
C PRO A 691 -27.26 -22.20 -15.94
N TRP A 692 -26.08 -21.57 -16.03
CA TRP A 692 -25.90 -20.13 -16.18
C TRP A 692 -26.36 -19.60 -17.55
N GLY A 693 -26.58 -18.28 -17.62
CA GLY A 693 -27.00 -17.58 -18.83
C GLY A 693 -27.76 -16.29 -18.53
N ASP A 694 -27.80 -15.40 -19.52
CA ASP A 694 -28.53 -14.13 -19.53
C ASP A 694 -29.97 -14.26 -19.02
N GLY A 695 -30.31 -13.43 -18.04
CA GLY A 695 -31.62 -13.36 -17.38
C GLY A 695 -32.02 -14.63 -16.62
N ARG A 696 -31.05 -15.45 -16.17
CA ARG A 696 -31.33 -16.71 -15.45
C ARG A 696 -30.96 -16.66 -13.97
N GLU A 697 -31.56 -17.61 -13.24
CA GLU A 697 -31.20 -17.95 -11.88
C GLU A 697 -30.73 -19.42 -11.83
N TRP A 698 -29.65 -19.69 -11.09
CA TRP A 698 -29.17 -21.04 -10.86
C TRP A 698 -28.72 -21.25 -9.40
N ARG A 699 -28.65 -22.53 -9.02
CA ARG A 699 -28.33 -22.95 -7.65
C ARG A 699 -27.39 -24.14 -7.64
N THR A 700 -26.46 -24.12 -6.71
CA THR A 700 -25.56 -25.24 -6.41
C THR A 700 -25.84 -25.72 -5.00
N ILE A 701 -26.50 -26.88 -4.83
CA ILE A 701 -26.77 -27.43 -3.49
C ILE A 701 -25.97 -28.72 -3.33
N ARG A 702 -24.84 -28.66 -2.64
CA ARG A 702 -23.97 -29.82 -2.38
C ARG A 702 -24.23 -30.44 -1.00
N GLY A 703 -24.84 -29.70 -0.09
CA GLY A 703 -25.20 -30.17 1.24
C GLY A 703 -26.10 -29.20 2.00
N PRO A 704 -26.44 -29.50 3.27
CA PRO A 704 -27.27 -28.62 4.09
C PRO A 704 -26.62 -27.27 4.38
N ARG A 705 -25.28 -27.23 4.43
CA ARG A 705 -24.44 -26.06 4.75
C ARG A 705 -23.60 -25.54 3.56
N SER A 706 -23.55 -26.28 2.46
CA SER A 706 -22.79 -25.93 1.25
C SER A 706 -23.75 -25.60 0.13
N LYS A 707 -23.97 -24.30 -0.10
CA LYS A 707 -24.98 -23.79 -1.04
C LYS A 707 -24.42 -22.63 -1.85
N GLY A 708 -24.74 -22.61 -3.13
CA GLY A 708 -24.40 -21.53 -4.06
C GLY A 708 -25.65 -20.98 -4.73
N TRP A 709 -25.65 -19.69 -5.01
CA TRP A 709 -26.69 -19.01 -5.77
C TRP A 709 -26.06 -18.07 -6.79
N GLY A 710 -26.50 -18.19 -8.04
CA GLY A 710 -26.10 -17.29 -9.10
C GLY A 710 -27.33 -16.71 -9.76
N ARG A 711 -27.24 -15.42 -10.10
CA ARG A 711 -28.31 -14.74 -10.81
C ARG A 711 -27.78 -13.66 -11.72
N ASP A 712 -28.34 -13.66 -12.90
CA ASP A 712 -28.23 -12.63 -13.90
C ASP A 712 -29.61 -11.96 -14.04
N VAL A 713 -29.66 -10.64 -13.89
CA VAL A 713 -30.93 -9.89 -13.87
C VAL A 713 -30.75 -8.42 -14.22
N GLU A 714 -31.55 -7.91 -15.15
CA GLU A 714 -31.60 -6.48 -15.47
C GLU A 714 -32.21 -5.65 -14.32
N ARG A 715 -31.36 -5.02 -13.49
CA ARG A 715 -31.73 -4.11 -12.38
C ARG A 715 -31.21 -2.70 -12.57
N PHE A 716 -30.04 -2.56 -13.20
CA PHE A 716 -29.43 -1.28 -13.53
C PHE A 716 -29.57 -0.99 -15.02
N ALA A 717 -29.62 0.29 -15.37
CA ALA A 717 -29.63 0.71 -16.77
C ALA A 717 -28.21 0.59 -17.34
N PRO A 718 -28.06 0.34 -18.67
CA PRO A 718 -26.75 0.28 -19.30
C PRO A 718 -25.96 1.59 -19.09
N PRO A 719 -24.62 1.53 -19.08
CA PRO A 719 -23.77 2.69 -18.86
C PRO A 719 -24.07 3.82 -19.87
N VAL A 720 -24.06 5.07 -19.40
CA VAL A 720 -24.28 6.24 -20.26
C VAL A 720 -23.02 6.50 -21.07
N ARG A 721 -22.94 5.91 -22.27
CA ARG A 721 -21.80 6.14 -23.17
C ARG A 721 -21.69 7.63 -23.53
N PRO A 722 -20.53 8.29 -23.36
CA PRO A 722 -20.30 9.58 -23.98
C PRO A 722 -20.49 9.42 -25.49
N ALA A 723 -21.26 10.31 -26.11
CA ALA A 723 -21.48 10.25 -27.55
C ALA A 723 -20.10 10.28 -28.25
N PRO A 724 -19.81 9.36 -29.18
CA PRO A 724 -18.53 9.35 -29.87
C PRO A 724 -18.33 10.74 -30.48
N GLY A 725 -17.24 11.39 -30.09
CA GLY A 725 -16.92 12.76 -30.45
C GLY A 725 -17.16 12.98 -31.94
N GLY A 726 -18.21 13.73 -32.26
CA GLY A 726 -18.39 14.26 -33.59
C GLY A 726 -17.23 15.21 -33.85
N ALA A 727 -16.29 14.78 -34.69
CA ALA A 727 -15.37 15.70 -35.33
C ALA A 727 -16.21 16.69 -36.17
N GLU A 728 -16.38 17.90 -35.67
CA GLU A 728 -16.66 19.11 -36.46
C GLU A 728 -15.72 20.25 -36.04
#